data_AF-A0A3S0XCB2-F1
#
_entry.id   AF-A0A3S0XCB2-F1
#
_cell.length_a   1.000
_cell.length_b   1.000
_cell.length_c   1.000
_cell.angle_alpha   90.00
_cell.angle_beta   90.00
_cell.angle_gamma   90.00
#
_symmetry.space_group_name_H-M   'P 1'
#
loop_
_entity.id
_entity.type
_entity.pdbx_description
1 polymer ?
#
loop_
_entity_poly.entity_id
_entity_poly.type
_entity_poly.pdbx_seq_one_letter_code
_entity_poly.pdbx_strand_id
1 'polypeptide(L)'
;MRRKESTVSRVRRALMRLGVALPALPSWAWAADFGFRPPRDPEDAAAEGLMRDLAERILPVYQDVDKDAFLANVTALQIVSGAYRAAQDSSRSLRERRKGKPFDVLAERATLDGIYAGARMLEAQGRVGFAEAYARSFDELVSPLDNAQAQAVMARLEIPAAAFREPLRQAFDLWRAKGSLPEAEALALVRTWLSYQSRRSFSGLLPELFAAQNGSRYVAQADVRIPVRGGVVHASVVRPGRAEGPLPALLRFTLDPAEDDARRSAARGYVGITAYVRGRTPDGKGAVWPFVRDSEDAAAVIDWIARQAWSDGRVVMLGEGYSGYAAWAAARRRPAALKAIATIAPMAPGIDFPMAGQIFRNAMVRWAQEHALAEPLHASTNGDADAGPDAVWQALDARWYRGNRPYWDIDRVLLGKRSRLIRTWLTHPSHDRYWQKFLPSADQFARIDIPVLSFAGYFGADAGALHFHREHLRNRPQADTTLLLGPYDASSIRRGMATTLRGYTPDPVAHVDLPELRYQWIDHILKGANKPALLADRVNYQVMGADQWRHAPLLEAPERAPLRLYLDTSARGEPHRLLPAPAEGGGNARLSVDLADRRDVRTPWPDALRMKQLPARNSISFVGDPLPEGTEIIGSLRGVFDITPSRQDVDFSVSLYEQTASGECQLLFDPYDFRASYAGHRVRRRLLRAGERQLLAFTVERVTACRLAAGSRLVLVVGINKRPDRQIDYGSGKDVNSETVTDAKWPLRVRWHARSYVEIQTGKSS
;
A
#
# COMPACT_ATOMS: atom_id res chain seq x y z
N MET A 1 15.74 -17.98 -66.66
CA MET A 1 16.11 -17.73 -68.07
C MET A 1 16.73 -16.34 -68.20
N ARG A 2 17.88 -16.26 -68.88
CA ARG A 2 18.62 -15.02 -69.20
C ARG A 2 17.95 -14.24 -70.35
N ARG A 3 18.06 -12.90 -70.31
CA ARG A 3 18.67 -12.01 -71.33
C ARG A 3 18.70 -10.60 -70.71
N LYS A 4 19.86 -10.04 -70.31
CA LYS A 4 20.90 -9.31 -71.09
C LYS A 4 20.33 -8.20 -71.96
N GLU A 5 20.59 -6.96 -71.57
CA GLU A 5 20.90 -5.87 -72.50
C GLU A 5 22.01 -4.96 -71.95
N SER A 6 22.85 -4.55 -72.89
CA SER A 6 24.11 -3.82 -72.86
C SER A 6 23.84 -2.43 -73.48
N THR A 7 24.67 -1.40 -73.55
CA THR A 7 25.93 -0.93 -72.98
C THR A 7 26.19 0.32 -73.84
N VAL A 8 26.00 1.51 -73.30
CA VAL A 8 26.68 2.71 -73.83
C VAL A 8 27.72 3.07 -72.78
N SER A 9 28.87 2.41 -72.91
CA SER A 9 30.03 2.58 -72.04
C SER A 9 31.21 3.02 -72.88
N ARG A 10 32.10 3.78 -72.24
CA ARG A 10 33.44 4.25 -72.68
C ARG A 10 33.44 5.63 -73.33
N VAL A 11 33.27 6.68 -72.51
CA VAL A 11 34.09 7.92 -72.59
C VAL A 11 34.25 8.64 -71.22
N ARG A 12 33.53 8.31 -70.14
CA ARG A 12 33.71 8.97 -68.82
C ARG A 12 34.61 8.22 -67.83
N ARG A 13 35.84 7.86 -68.24
CA ARG A 13 36.94 7.46 -67.33
C ARG A 13 38.20 8.24 -67.68
N ALA A 14 38.28 9.47 -67.20
CA ALA A 14 39.53 10.21 -66.97
C ALA A 14 39.16 11.61 -66.46
N LEU A 15 38.78 11.71 -65.18
CA LEU A 15 38.85 12.92 -64.34
C LEU A 15 38.52 12.49 -62.89
N MET A 16 39.31 11.53 -62.41
CA MET A 16 39.48 11.20 -61.00
C MET A 16 40.93 11.55 -60.68
N ARG A 17 41.16 12.62 -59.91
CA ARG A 17 42.26 12.85 -58.94
C ARG A 17 42.26 14.32 -58.50
N LEU A 18 42.41 14.51 -57.18
CA LEU A 18 42.39 15.76 -56.38
C LEU A 18 40.96 16.22 -55.99
N GLY A 19 40.54 16.28 -54.72
CA GLY A 19 41.22 16.05 -53.45
C GLY A 19 40.27 16.31 -52.27
N VAL A 20 40.70 15.83 -51.10
CA VAL A 20 40.22 16.13 -49.73
C VAL A 20 38.93 15.42 -49.27
N ALA A 21 39.17 14.35 -48.51
CA ALA A 21 38.24 13.76 -47.56
C ALA A 21 37.97 14.73 -46.39
N LEU A 22 36.70 15.06 -46.16
CA LEU A 22 36.21 15.50 -44.85
C LEU A 22 35.49 14.30 -44.21
N PRO A 23 35.90 13.84 -43.02
CA PRO A 23 35.14 12.82 -42.33
C PRO A 23 33.81 13.45 -41.86
N ALA A 24 32.70 12.76 -42.12
CA ALA A 24 31.44 13.04 -41.47
C ALA A 24 31.66 12.88 -39.96
N LEU A 25 31.74 13.99 -39.24
CA LEU A 25 31.78 13.99 -37.79
C LEU A 25 30.43 13.45 -37.28
N PRO A 26 30.42 12.49 -36.34
CA PRO A 26 29.20 12.11 -35.66
C PRO A 26 28.67 13.33 -34.92
N SER A 27 27.38 13.64 -35.07
CA SER A 27 26.70 14.67 -34.30
C SER A 27 26.65 14.24 -32.83
N TRP A 28 27.71 14.53 -32.10
CA TRP A 28 27.68 14.52 -30.64
C TRP A 28 26.83 15.72 -30.22
N ALA A 29 25.57 15.47 -29.87
CA ALA A 29 24.79 16.47 -29.14
C ALA A 29 25.48 16.66 -27.78
N TRP A 30 26.22 17.76 -27.64
CA TRP A 30 26.68 18.19 -26.33
C TRP A 30 25.43 18.52 -25.52
N ALA A 31 25.18 17.78 -24.44
CA ALA A 31 24.13 18.16 -23.50
C ALA A 31 24.46 19.55 -22.96
N ALA A 32 23.56 20.51 -23.13
CA ALA A 32 23.77 21.87 -22.65
C ALA A 32 23.92 21.86 -21.12
N ASP A 33 24.88 22.64 -20.62
CA ASP A 33 25.11 22.85 -19.18
C ASP A 33 24.91 24.34 -18.87
N PHE A 34 24.14 24.62 -17.83
CA PHE A 34 23.75 25.96 -17.44
C PHE A 34 24.45 26.35 -16.14
N GLY A 35 25.22 27.44 -16.16
CA GLY A 35 25.72 28.06 -14.93
C GLY A 35 24.54 28.55 -14.09
N PHE A 36 24.38 28.02 -12.88
CA PHE A 36 23.23 28.34 -12.03
C PHE A 36 23.63 28.46 -10.57
N ARG A 37 23.30 29.61 -9.97
CA ARG A 37 23.52 29.90 -8.54
C ARG A 37 22.16 30.06 -7.86
N PRO A 38 21.55 28.94 -7.40
CA PRO A 38 20.22 28.98 -6.80
C PRO A 38 20.20 29.77 -5.48
N PRO A 39 19.04 30.35 -5.12
CA PRO A 39 18.83 31.00 -3.83
C PRO A 39 18.91 30.00 -2.67
N ARG A 40 18.97 30.51 -1.43
CA ARG A 40 19.03 29.66 -0.22
C ARG A 40 17.70 28.97 0.07
N ASP A 41 16.60 29.66 -0.15
CA ASP A 41 15.26 29.17 0.10
C ASP A 41 14.37 29.45 -1.12
N PRO A 42 13.41 28.57 -1.46
CA PRO A 42 12.36 28.84 -2.44
C PRO A 42 11.56 30.14 -2.23
N GLU A 43 11.52 30.68 -1.01
CA GLU A 43 10.81 31.90 -0.64
C GLU A 43 11.69 33.16 -0.68
N ASP A 44 12.97 33.01 -1.03
CA ASP A 44 13.87 34.16 -1.22
C ASP A 44 13.32 35.09 -2.32
N ALA A 45 13.40 36.40 -2.09
CA ALA A 45 12.93 37.41 -3.03
C ALA A 45 13.62 37.31 -4.41
N ALA A 46 14.86 36.82 -4.44
CA ALA A 46 15.61 36.62 -5.69
C ALA A 46 15.20 35.35 -6.46
N ALA A 47 14.48 34.43 -5.83
CA ALA A 47 14.22 33.09 -6.40
C ALA A 47 13.43 33.16 -7.71
N GLU A 48 12.41 34.02 -7.79
CA GLU A 48 11.62 34.17 -9.01
C GLU A 48 12.44 34.69 -10.19
N GLY A 49 13.28 35.69 -9.96
CA GLY A 49 14.15 36.26 -11.00
C GLY A 49 15.18 35.25 -11.51
N LEU A 50 15.80 34.48 -10.61
CA LEU A 50 16.78 33.45 -10.97
C LEU A 50 16.16 32.31 -11.76
N MET A 51 14.95 31.88 -11.39
CA MET A 51 14.25 30.80 -12.09
C MET A 51 13.73 31.26 -13.45
N ARG A 52 13.31 32.53 -13.57
CA ARG A 52 12.95 33.16 -14.86
C ARG A 52 14.14 33.19 -15.82
N ASP A 53 15.28 33.69 -15.36
CA ASP A 53 16.53 33.72 -16.14
C ASP A 53 16.97 32.32 -16.58
N LEU A 54 16.89 31.32 -15.69
CA LEU A 54 17.20 29.94 -16.05
C LEU A 54 16.27 29.42 -17.18
N ALA A 55 14.96 29.66 -17.06
CA ALA A 55 14.00 29.25 -18.08
C ALA A 55 14.23 29.95 -19.43
N GLU A 56 14.54 31.25 -19.42
CA GLU A 56 14.87 32.03 -20.63
C GLU A 56 16.11 31.51 -21.35
N ARG A 57 17.12 31.03 -20.61
CA ARG A 57 18.35 30.45 -21.18
C ARG A 57 18.14 29.06 -21.78
N ILE A 58 17.27 28.24 -21.18
CA ILE A 58 16.98 26.89 -21.68
C ILE A 58 16.09 26.94 -22.92
N LEU A 59 15.07 27.81 -22.93
CA LEU A 59 14.03 27.85 -23.96
C LEU A 59 14.52 27.86 -25.42
N PRO A 60 15.54 28.64 -25.83
CA PRO A 60 16.00 28.68 -27.23
C PRO A 60 16.83 27.47 -27.66
N VAL A 61 17.40 26.71 -26.72
CA VAL A 61 18.28 25.56 -27.01
C VAL A 61 17.59 24.21 -26.82
N TYR A 62 16.48 24.18 -26.09
CA TYR A 62 15.76 22.96 -25.77
C TYR A 62 15.18 22.27 -27.01
N GLN A 63 15.47 20.98 -27.16
CA GLN A 63 14.96 20.14 -28.22
C GLN A 63 14.50 18.79 -27.66
N ASP A 64 13.44 18.24 -28.23
CA ASP A 64 12.98 16.88 -27.92
C ASP A 64 12.47 16.21 -29.19
N VAL A 65 12.80 14.93 -29.34
CA VAL A 65 12.36 14.11 -30.47
C VAL A 65 10.86 13.82 -30.39
N ASP A 66 10.31 13.72 -29.18
CA ASP A 66 8.88 13.59 -28.96
C ASP A 66 8.25 14.98 -28.90
N LYS A 67 7.41 15.28 -29.91
CA LYS A 67 6.68 16.55 -30.00
C LYS A 67 5.74 16.78 -28.81
N ASP A 68 5.17 15.73 -28.22
CA ASP A 68 4.25 15.88 -27.08
C ASP A 68 5.06 16.25 -25.82
N ALA A 69 6.20 15.59 -25.60
CA ALA A 69 7.15 15.94 -24.55
C ALA A 69 7.73 17.35 -24.74
N PHE A 70 8.14 17.68 -25.98
CA PHE A 70 8.62 19.00 -26.37
C PHE A 70 7.64 20.10 -25.95
N LEU A 71 6.38 19.99 -26.41
CA LEU A 71 5.36 20.99 -26.09
C LEU A 71 5.11 21.08 -24.58
N ALA A 72 5.06 19.96 -23.87
CA ALA A 72 4.88 19.95 -22.43
C ALA A 72 6.02 20.66 -21.68
N ASN A 73 7.27 20.49 -22.14
CA ASN A 73 8.47 21.07 -21.53
C ASN A 73 8.58 22.57 -21.87
N VAL A 74 8.34 22.92 -23.14
CA VAL A 74 8.31 24.30 -23.62
C VAL A 74 7.22 25.12 -22.93
N THR A 75 6.01 24.56 -22.72
CA THR A 75 4.96 25.26 -21.96
C THR A 75 5.45 25.64 -20.57
N ALA A 76 6.09 24.73 -19.82
CA ALA A 76 6.58 25.03 -18.48
C ALA A 76 7.67 26.10 -18.48
N LEU A 77 8.61 26.03 -19.43
CA LEU A 77 9.64 27.04 -19.62
C LEU A 77 9.03 28.41 -19.94
N GLN A 78 8.04 28.47 -20.82
CA GLN A 78 7.35 29.71 -21.21
C GLN A 78 6.54 30.31 -20.04
N ILE A 79 5.96 29.49 -19.17
CA ILE A 79 5.29 30.00 -17.96
C ILE A 79 6.31 30.64 -17.03
N VAL A 80 7.43 29.95 -16.75
CA VAL A 80 8.44 30.43 -15.79
C VAL A 80 9.20 31.64 -16.33
N SER A 81 9.41 31.74 -17.65
CA SER A 81 9.97 32.93 -18.29
C SER A 81 9.00 34.13 -18.36
N GLY A 82 7.72 33.94 -18.04
CA GLY A 82 6.69 34.98 -18.15
C GLY A 82 6.10 35.16 -19.56
N ALA A 83 6.44 34.29 -20.51
CA ALA A 83 5.89 34.27 -21.86
C ALA A 83 4.49 33.61 -21.92
N TYR A 84 3.54 34.10 -21.12
CA TYR A 84 2.24 33.44 -20.86
C TYR A 84 1.38 33.20 -22.11
N ARG A 85 1.42 34.10 -23.11
CA ARG A 85 0.70 33.90 -24.38
C ARG A 85 1.26 32.70 -25.14
N ALA A 86 2.59 32.62 -25.26
CA ALA A 86 3.25 31.50 -25.93
C ALA A 86 3.00 30.18 -25.15
N ALA A 87 3.04 30.24 -23.81
CA ALA A 87 2.70 29.10 -22.97
C ALA A 87 1.28 28.58 -23.24
N GLN A 88 0.30 29.49 -23.36
CA GLN A 88 -1.09 29.15 -23.65
C GLN A 88 -1.23 28.48 -25.03
N ASP A 89 -0.53 28.99 -26.05
CA ASP A 89 -0.55 28.43 -27.41
C ASP A 89 0.12 27.05 -27.47
N SER A 90 1.28 26.87 -26.82
CA SER A 90 1.96 25.57 -26.72
C SER A 90 1.12 24.55 -25.98
N SER A 91 0.50 24.96 -24.87
CA SER A 91 -0.36 24.12 -24.04
C SER A 91 -1.62 23.70 -24.79
N ARG A 92 -2.25 24.64 -25.52
CA ARG A 92 -3.37 24.35 -26.43
C ARG A 92 -2.96 23.37 -27.52
N SER A 93 -1.81 23.58 -28.16
CA SER A 93 -1.29 22.68 -29.21
C SER A 93 -1.09 21.26 -28.70
N LEU A 94 -0.58 21.11 -27.46
CA LEU A 94 -0.48 19.80 -26.82
C LEU A 94 -1.87 19.20 -26.60
N ARG A 95 -2.83 19.94 -26.01
CA ARG A 95 -4.20 19.44 -25.80
C ARG A 95 -4.87 18.99 -27.11
N GLU A 96 -4.72 19.75 -28.20
CA GLU A 96 -5.25 19.38 -29.52
C GLU A 96 -4.64 18.07 -30.03
N ARG A 97 -3.32 17.87 -29.88
CA ARG A 97 -2.63 16.63 -30.25
C ARG A 97 -3.03 15.43 -29.38
N ARG A 98 -3.55 15.69 -28.18
CA ARG A 98 -4.05 14.67 -27.25
C ARG A 98 -5.53 14.35 -27.44
N LYS A 99 -6.27 15.08 -28.27
CA LYS A 99 -7.67 14.75 -28.58
C LYS A 99 -7.79 13.34 -29.18
N GLY A 100 -8.74 12.55 -28.67
CA GLY A 100 -8.97 11.17 -29.09
C GLY A 100 -7.97 10.15 -28.54
N LYS A 101 -6.95 10.57 -27.80
CA LYS A 101 -6.03 9.68 -27.07
C LYS A 101 -6.50 9.48 -25.62
N PRO A 102 -6.03 8.43 -24.91
CA PRO A 102 -6.25 8.30 -23.48
C PRO A 102 -5.82 9.55 -22.72
N PHE A 103 -6.62 9.91 -21.71
CA PHE A 103 -6.32 11.00 -20.78
C PHE A 103 -5.24 10.56 -19.80
N ASP A 104 -3.98 10.72 -20.21
CA ASP A 104 -2.80 10.34 -19.45
C ASP A 104 -2.14 11.55 -18.77
N VAL A 105 -0.98 11.31 -18.16
CA VAL A 105 -0.20 12.34 -17.45
C VAL A 105 0.13 13.55 -18.33
N LEU A 106 0.33 13.35 -19.64
CA LEU A 106 0.59 14.46 -20.57
C LEU A 106 -0.66 15.30 -20.81
N ALA A 107 -1.83 14.65 -20.97
CA ALA A 107 -3.11 15.35 -21.07
C ALA A 107 -3.46 16.12 -19.79
N GLU A 108 -3.28 15.49 -18.62
CA GLU A 108 -3.43 16.15 -17.32
C GLU A 108 -2.55 17.39 -17.22
N ARG A 109 -1.25 17.25 -17.52
CA ARG A 109 -0.29 18.34 -17.46
C ARG A 109 -0.64 19.48 -18.41
N ALA A 110 -1.01 19.16 -19.64
CA ALA A 110 -1.43 20.16 -20.62
C ALA A 110 -2.65 20.95 -20.15
N THR A 111 -3.55 20.33 -19.39
CA THR A 111 -4.68 21.03 -18.77
C THR A 111 -4.22 21.91 -17.61
N LEU A 112 -3.45 21.38 -16.66
CA LEU A 112 -2.97 22.12 -15.47
C LEU A 112 -2.15 23.35 -15.84
N ASP A 113 -1.15 23.17 -16.70
CA ASP A 113 -0.27 24.25 -17.14
C ASP A 113 -1.06 25.27 -17.98
N GLY A 114 -2.07 24.81 -18.74
CA GLY A 114 -2.97 25.66 -19.52
C GLY A 114 -3.90 26.53 -18.67
N ILE A 115 -4.39 26.02 -17.53
CA ILE A 115 -5.22 26.81 -16.61
C ILE A 115 -4.38 27.98 -16.08
N TYR A 116 -3.16 27.70 -15.61
CA TYR A 116 -2.30 28.72 -15.03
C TYR A 116 -1.75 29.70 -16.07
N ALA A 117 -1.32 29.21 -17.25
CA ALA A 117 -0.88 30.07 -18.35
C ALA A 117 -2.00 31.00 -18.84
N GLY A 118 -3.22 30.48 -19.00
CA GLY A 118 -4.40 31.26 -19.38
C GLY A 118 -4.72 32.34 -18.35
N ALA A 119 -4.68 32.00 -17.07
CA ALA A 119 -4.91 32.94 -15.97
C ALA A 119 -3.89 34.09 -15.97
N ARG A 120 -2.60 33.76 -16.06
CA ARG A 120 -1.52 34.75 -16.10
C ARG A 120 -1.54 35.60 -17.37
N MET A 121 -1.92 35.02 -18.51
CA MET A 121 -2.10 35.77 -19.76
C MET A 121 -3.24 36.80 -19.63
N LEU A 122 -4.39 36.42 -19.08
CA LEU A 122 -5.53 37.31 -18.88
C LEU A 122 -5.23 38.44 -17.88
N GLU A 123 -4.51 38.11 -16.79
CA GLU A 123 -4.01 39.07 -15.82
C GLU A 123 -3.06 40.09 -16.47
N ALA A 124 -2.07 39.61 -17.23
CA ALA A 124 -1.06 40.46 -17.89
C ALA A 124 -1.66 41.38 -18.97
N GLN A 125 -2.78 41.01 -19.58
CA GLN A 125 -3.52 41.85 -20.53
C GLN A 125 -4.35 42.95 -19.85
N GLY A 126 -4.35 43.04 -18.52
CA GLY A 126 -5.11 44.05 -17.76
C GLY A 126 -6.63 43.83 -17.80
N ARG A 127 -7.09 42.62 -18.15
CA ARG A 127 -8.51 42.35 -18.43
C ARG A 127 -9.33 42.09 -17.17
N VAL A 128 -8.74 41.43 -16.17
CA VAL A 128 -9.33 41.05 -14.87
C VAL A 128 -8.20 40.73 -13.87
N GLY A 129 -8.49 40.71 -12.56
CA GLY A 129 -7.53 40.27 -11.54
C GLY A 129 -7.25 38.75 -11.60
N PHE A 130 -6.12 38.29 -11.04
CA PHE A 130 -5.69 36.88 -11.13
C PHE A 130 -6.75 35.87 -10.67
N ALA A 131 -7.45 36.14 -9.57
CA ALA A 131 -8.46 35.22 -9.03
C ALA A 131 -9.59 34.96 -10.04
N GLU A 132 -10.09 36.02 -10.68
CA GLU A 132 -11.12 35.93 -11.71
C GLU A 132 -10.56 35.31 -13.01
N ALA A 133 -9.34 35.68 -13.41
CA ALA A 133 -8.65 35.09 -14.55
C ALA A 133 -8.47 33.57 -14.40
N TYR A 134 -8.10 33.13 -13.20
CA TYR A 134 -7.91 31.73 -12.87
C TYR A 134 -9.24 30.97 -12.86
N ALA A 135 -10.28 31.53 -12.23
CA ALA A 135 -11.62 30.94 -12.25
C ALA A 135 -12.13 30.72 -13.69
N ARG A 136 -11.97 31.72 -14.57
CA ARG A 136 -12.36 31.62 -15.99
C ARG A 136 -11.57 30.54 -16.74
N SER A 137 -10.25 30.53 -16.57
CA SER A 137 -9.38 29.55 -17.26
C SER A 137 -9.59 28.13 -16.74
N PHE A 138 -9.86 28.00 -15.44
CA PHE A 138 -10.22 26.74 -14.80
C PHE A 138 -11.55 26.21 -15.38
N ASP A 139 -12.59 27.04 -15.43
CA ASP A 139 -13.88 26.64 -15.98
C ASP A 139 -13.77 26.25 -17.47
N GLU A 140 -13.07 27.05 -18.29
CA GLU A 140 -12.87 26.79 -19.71
C GLU A 140 -12.25 25.41 -19.98
N LEU A 141 -11.29 24.99 -19.15
CA LEU A 141 -10.53 23.75 -19.37
C LEU A 141 -11.06 22.56 -18.56
N VAL A 142 -11.78 22.77 -17.47
CA VAL A 142 -12.29 21.70 -16.60
C VAL A 142 -13.74 21.37 -16.91
N SER A 143 -14.62 22.34 -17.18
CA SER A 143 -16.04 22.07 -17.46
C SER A 143 -16.30 21.11 -18.64
N PRO A 144 -15.52 21.16 -19.75
CA PRO A 144 -15.71 20.22 -20.86
C PRO A 144 -15.26 18.78 -20.59
N LEU A 145 -14.45 18.56 -19.55
CA LEU A 145 -13.95 17.23 -19.21
C LEU A 145 -15.07 16.33 -18.70
N ASP A 146 -14.94 15.03 -18.93
CA ASP A 146 -15.80 14.06 -18.24
C ASP A 146 -15.51 14.04 -16.72
N ASN A 147 -16.35 13.33 -15.95
CA ASN A 147 -16.23 13.33 -14.51
C ASN A 147 -14.91 12.70 -14.00
N ALA A 148 -14.40 11.67 -14.68
CA ALA A 148 -13.17 10.99 -14.29
C ALA A 148 -11.94 11.88 -14.59
N GLN A 149 -11.90 12.48 -15.77
CA GLN A 149 -10.88 13.43 -16.20
C GLN A 149 -10.85 14.68 -15.30
N ALA A 150 -12.02 15.27 -15.02
CA ALA A 150 -12.13 16.42 -14.12
C ALA A 150 -11.62 16.07 -12.71
N GLN A 151 -12.00 14.90 -12.19
CA GLN A 151 -11.52 14.45 -10.88
C GLN A 151 -9.99 14.26 -10.86
N ALA A 152 -9.40 13.70 -11.91
CA ALA A 152 -7.95 13.54 -12.02
C ALA A 152 -7.22 14.90 -12.00
N VAL A 153 -7.70 15.88 -12.77
CA VAL A 153 -7.17 17.25 -12.79
C VAL A 153 -7.31 17.92 -11.42
N MET A 154 -8.49 17.83 -10.81
CA MET A 154 -8.77 18.42 -9.49
C MET A 154 -7.87 17.83 -8.40
N ALA A 155 -7.66 16.51 -8.38
CA ALA A 155 -6.78 15.85 -7.43
C ALA A 155 -5.32 16.31 -7.54
N ARG A 156 -4.84 16.62 -8.75
CA ARG A 156 -3.49 17.17 -8.97
C ARG A 156 -3.34 18.61 -8.48
N LEU A 157 -4.38 19.42 -8.65
CA LEU A 157 -4.42 20.81 -8.18
C LEU A 157 -4.44 20.91 -6.65
N GLU A 158 -5.11 19.97 -5.97
CA GLU A 158 -5.21 19.89 -4.51
C GLU A 158 -3.87 19.59 -3.80
N ILE A 159 -2.86 19.07 -4.51
CA ILE A 159 -1.54 18.82 -3.91
C ILE A 159 -1.00 20.16 -3.37
N PRO A 160 -0.68 20.29 -2.07
CA PRO A 160 -0.30 21.57 -1.48
C PRO A 160 1.10 22.02 -1.92
N ALA A 161 1.36 23.32 -1.91
CA ALA A 161 2.68 23.88 -2.26
C ALA A 161 3.82 23.31 -1.40
N ALA A 162 3.53 22.99 -0.12
CA ALA A 162 4.48 22.39 0.81
C ALA A 162 5.09 21.07 0.29
N ALA A 163 4.36 20.30 -0.52
CA ALA A 163 4.86 19.05 -1.10
C ALA A 163 6.02 19.27 -2.09
N PHE A 164 6.17 20.47 -2.65
CA PHE A 164 7.21 20.82 -3.60
C PHE A 164 8.34 21.66 -2.99
N ARG A 165 8.10 22.30 -1.84
CA ARG A 165 9.06 23.20 -1.20
C ARG A 165 10.36 22.48 -0.82
N GLU A 166 10.23 21.32 -0.17
CA GLU A 166 11.39 20.59 0.33
C GLU A 166 12.24 19.99 -0.81
N PRO A 167 11.67 19.29 -1.81
CA PRO A 167 12.42 18.86 -2.99
C PRO A 167 13.14 20.01 -3.70
N LEU A 168 12.49 21.18 -3.80
CA LEU A 168 13.07 22.36 -4.43
C LEU A 168 14.25 22.91 -3.63
N ARG A 169 14.15 22.98 -2.29
CA ARG A 169 15.25 23.39 -1.42
C ARG A 169 16.45 22.45 -1.54
N GLN A 170 16.20 21.14 -1.54
CA GLN A 170 17.26 20.13 -1.72
C GLN A 170 17.94 20.25 -3.08
N ALA A 171 17.18 20.48 -4.14
CA ALA A 171 17.74 20.73 -5.46
C ALA A 171 18.57 22.02 -5.49
N PHE A 172 18.09 23.10 -4.88
CA PHE A 172 18.87 24.34 -4.75
C PHE A 172 20.18 24.12 -4.01
N ASP A 173 20.19 23.42 -2.88
CA ASP A 173 21.42 23.14 -2.14
C ASP A 173 22.41 22.27 -2.94
N LEU A 174 21.91 21.25 -3.62
CA LEU A 174 22.73 20.37 -4.48
C LEU A 174 23.42 21.17 -5.60
N TRP A 175 22.68 22.00 -6.32
CA TRP A 175 23.20 22.72 -7.48
C TRP A 175 24.01 23.96 -7.09
N ARG A 176 23.76 24.53 -5.91
CA ARG A 176 24.64 25.56 -5.33
C ARG A 176 26.06 25.04 -5.10
N ALA A 177 26.19 23.79 -4.68
CA ALA A 177 27.49 23.16 -4.45
C ALA A 177 28.23 22.82 -5.75
N LYS A 178 27.52 22.47 -6.82
CA LYS A 178 28.10 22.07 -8.11
C LYS A 178 28.40 23.25 -9.04
N GLY A 179 27.58 24.31 -9.03
CA GLY A 179 27.75 25.51 -9.85
C GLY A 179 27.41 25.35 -11.34
N SER A 180 27.20 24.13 -11.82
CA SER A 180 26.70 23.80 -13.16
C SER A 180 25.48 22.88 -13.06
N LEU A 181 24.58 22.97 -14.03
CA LEU A 181 23.27 22.34 -14.04
C LEU A 181 22.98 21.80 -15.45
N PRO A 182 23.06 20.48 -15.68
CA PRO A 182 22.77 19.91 -17.00
C PRO A 182 21.30 20.10 -17.38
N GLU A 183 21.01 20.13 -18.68
CA GLU A 183 19.69 20.49 -19.23
C GLU A 183 18.52 19.70 -18.63
N ALA A 184 18.65 18.39 -18.45
CA ALA A 184 17.57 17.54 -17.93
C ALA A 184 17.21 17.91 -16.48
N GLU A 185 18.21 18.16 -15.66
CA GLU A 185 18.09 18.59 -14.27
C GLU A 185 17.60 20.03 -14.18
N ALA A 186 18.01 20.91 -15.10
CA ALA A 186 17.51 22.27 -15.22
C ALA A 186 16.01 22.29 -15.51
N LEU A 187 15.56 21.46 -16.45
CA LEU A 187 14.15 21.30 -16.79
C LEU A 187 13.34 20.72 -15.62
N ALA A 188 13.87 19.70 -14.93
CA ALA A 188 13.24 19.15 -13.74
C ALA A 188 13.09 20.20 -12.62
N LEU A 189 14.09 21.06 -12.44
CA LEU A 189 14.07 22.15 -11.48
C LEU A 189 13.01 23.20 -11.84
N VAL A 190 12.96 23.65 -13.11
CA VAL A 190 11.93 24.58 -13.62
C VAL A 190 10.52 24.03 -13.37
N ARG A 191 10.30 22.75 -13.62
CA ARG A 191 8.98 22.11 -13.41
C ARG A 191 8.59 22.03 -11.94
N THR A 192 9.55 21.75 -11.07
CA THR A 192 9.33 21.72 -9.61
C THR A 192 9.03 23.13 -9.09
N TRP A 193 9.77 24.14 -9.57
CA TRP A 193 9.52 25.54 -9.28
C TRP A 193 8.14 26.01 -9.74
N LEU A 194 7.75 25.71 -10.98
CA LEU A 194 6.42 26.01 -11.52
C LEU A 194 5.33 25.38 -10.64
N SER A 195 5.51 24.12 -10.24
CA SER A 195 4.57 23.41 -9.38
C SER A 195 4.42 24.09 -8.03
N TYR A 196 5.51 24.56 -7.44
CA TYR A 196 5.53 25.29 -6.17
C TYR A 196 4.86 26.67 -6.29
N GLN A 197 5.30 27.51 -7.23
CA GLN A 197 4.81 28.90 -7.36
C GLN A 197 3.36 29.01 -7.79
N SER A 198 2.93 28.17 -8.74
CA SER A 198 1.55 28.21 -9.22
C SER A 198 0.54 27.92 -8.09
N ARG A 199 0.82 26.92 -7.25
CA ARG A 199 -0.03 26.56 -6.09
C ARG A 199 -0.13 27.66 -5.04
N ARG A 200 0.98 28.38 -4.78
CA ARG A 200 0.93 29.56 -3.91
C ARG A 200 -0.01 30.64 -4.46
N SER A 201 -0.16 30.71 -5.78
CA SER A 201 -1.02 31.68 -6.44
C SER A 201 -2.50 31.28 -6.40
N PHE A 202 -2.83 30.00 -6.64
CA PHE A 202 -4.23 29.56 -6.82
C PHE A 202 -4.83 28.74 -5.67
N SER A 203 -4.06 28.26 -4.69
CA SER A 203 -4.55 27.30 -3.68
C SER A 203 -5.77 27.80 -2.89
N GLY A 204 -5.80 29.10 -2.55
CA GLY A 204 -6.95 29.70 -1.86
C GLY A 204 -8.25 29.74 -2.68
N LEU A 205 -8.16 29.58 -4.01
CA LEU A 205 -9.31 29.63 -4.93
C LEU A 205 -9.96 28.26 -5.14
N LEU A 206 -9.21 27.17 -4.91
CA LEU A 206 -9.66 25.82 -5.24
C LEU A 206 -10.95 25.39 -4.51
N PRO A 207 -11.18 25.69 -3.21
CA PRO A 207 -12.37 25.20 -2.52
C PRO A 207 -13.68 25.63 -3.21
N GLU A 208 -13.80 26.90 -3.60
CA GLU A 208 -15.00 27.43 -4.26
C GLU A 208 -15.15 26.89 -5.69
N LEU A 209 -14.05 26.86 -6.46
CA LEU A 209 -14.05 26.32 -7.83
C LEU A 209 -14.46 24.84 -7.85
N PHE A 210 -13.99 24.09 -6.85
CA PHE A 210 -14.28 22.66 -6.74
C PHE A 210 -15.71 22.44 -6.29
N ALA A 211 -16.25 23.27 -5.38
CA ALA A 211 -17.65 23.21 -5.00
C ALA A 211 -18.55 23.47 -6.21
N ALA A 212 -18.24 24.48 -7.04
CA ALA A 212 -18.99 24.79 -8.26
C ALA A 212 -18.98 23.64 -9.27
N GLN A 213 -17.80 23.08 -9.58
CA GLN A 213 -17.67 21.92 -10.47
C GLN A 213 -18.38 20.69 -9.93
N ASN A 214 -18.25 20.41 -8.63
CA ASN A 214 -18.92 19.26 -8.03
C ASN A 214 -20.45 19.42 -8.06
N GLY A 215 -20.96 20.64 -7.81
CA GLY A 215 -22.39 20.92 -7.83
C GLY A 215 -23.04 20.80 -9.21
N SER A 216 -22.28 21.03 -10.30
CA SER A 216 -22.78 20.83 -11.66
C SER A 216 -22.68 19.37 -12.13
N ARG A 217 -21.74 18.60 -11.57
CA ARG A 217 -21.42 17.23 -12.00
C ARG A 217 -22.15 16.15 -11.23
N TYR A 218 -22.53 16.43 -9.99
CA TYR A 218 -23.06 15.42 -9.07
C TYR A 218 -24.30 15.93 -8.34
N VAL A 219 -25.19 15.00 -8.02
CA VAL A 219 -26.19 15.21 -6.99
C VAL A 219 -25.75 14.44 -5.75
N ALA A 220 -25.38 15.16 -4.70
CA ALA A 220 -24.96 14.60 -3.43
C ALA A 220 -26.05 14.76 -2.38
N GLN A 221 -26.32 13.69 -1.65
CA GLN A 221 -27.24 13.65 -0.51
C GLN A 221 -26.45 13.17 0.70
N ALA A 222 -26.24 14.08 1.65
CA ALA A 222 -25.64 13.78 2.94
C ALA A 222 -26.71 13.34 3.94
N ASP A 223 -26.30 12.61 4.99
CA ASP A 223 -27.17 12.15 6.09
C ASP A 223 -28.43 11.39 5.64
N VAL A 224 -28.33 10.55 4.62
CA VAL A 224 -29.44 9.66 4.24
C VAL A 224 -29.64 8.64 5.36
N ARG A 225 -30.83 8.64 5.95
CA ARG A 225 -31.21 7.74 7.05
C ARG A 225 -31.89 6.51 6.48
N ILE A 226 -31.21 5.37 6.60
CA ILE A 226 -31.68 4.07 6.10
C ILE A 226 -32.20 3.26 7.29
N PRO A 227 -33.53 3.01 7.39
CA PRO A 227 -34.09 2.18 8.43
C PRO A 227 -33.57 0.74 8.32
N VAL A 228 -33.06 0.20 9.42
CA VAL A 228 -32.65 -1.20 9.56
C VAL A 228 -33.36 -1.82 10.76
N ARG A 229 -33.28 -3.14 10.93
CA ARG A 229 -33.93 -3.80 12.05
C ARG A 229 -33.38 -3.28 13.39
N GLY A 230 -34.23 -2.58 14.14
CA GLY A 230 -33.90 -2.04 15.46
C GLY A 230 -32.87 -0.91 15.43
N GLY A 231 -32.79 -0.14 14.34
CA GLY A 231 -31.89 1.01 14.27
C GLY A 231 -31.95 1.77 12.94
N VAL A 232 -31.00 2.69 12.78
CA VAL A 232 -30.81 3.48 11.55
C VAL A 232 -29.33 3.40 11.18
N VAL A 233 -29.07 3.25 9.89
CA VAL A 233 -27.76 3.44 9.27
C VAL A 233 -27.76 4.78 8.55
N HIS A 234 -26.72 5.57 8.75
CA HIS A 234 -26.52 6.84 8.04
C HIS A 234 -25.67 6.58 6.80
N ALA A 235 -25.96 7.28 5.71
CA ALA A 235 -25.21 7.17 4.47
C ALA A 235 -25.04 8.52 3.75
N SER A 236 -23.97 8.61 2.97
CA SER A 236 -23.81 9.60 1.89
C SER A 236 -24.11 8.90 0.57
N VAL A 237 -24.93 9.55 -0.27
CA VAL A 237 -25.25 9.07 -1.62
C VAL A 237 -24.81 10.12 -2.62
N VAL A 238 -23.99 9.74 -3.59
CA VAL A 238 -23.56 10.63 -4.67
C VAL A 238 -23.88 9.97 -6.01
N ARG A 239 -24.62 10.67 -6.86
CA ARG A 239 -24.99 10.19 -8.20
C ARG A 239 -24.49 11.16 -9.28
N PRO A 240 -24.16 10.67 -10.49
CA PRO A 240 -23.84 11.55 -11.61
C PRO A 240 -25.03 12.45 -11.93
N GLY A 241 -24.78 13.76 -12.07
CA GLY A 241 -25.84 14.77 -12.24
C GLY A 241 -26.58 14.68 -13.57
N ARG A 242 -25.95 14.10 -14.59
CA ARG A 242 -26.50 13.91 -15.95
C ARG A 242 -26.87 12.45 -16.25
N ALA A 243 -27.11 11.62 -15.24
CA ALA A 243 -27.48 10.23 -15.46
C ALA A 243 -28.87 10.11 -16.11
N GLU A 244 -28.95 9.44 -17.26
CA GLU A 244 -30.20 9.11 -17.95
C GLU A 244 -30.68 7.73 -17.50
N GLY A 245 -31.43 7.70 -16.39
CA GLY A 245 -32.06 6.48 -15.88
C GLY A 245 -31.33 5.80 -14.70
N PRO A 246 -31.80 4.61 -14.29
CA PRO A 246 -31.24 3.88 -13.17
C PRO A 246 -29.83 3.35 -13.46
N LEU A 247 -28.95 3.39 -12.45
CA LEU A 247 -27.55 2.99 -12.55
C LEU A 247 -27.21 1.90 -11.52
N PRO A 248 -26.17 1.10 -11.77
CA PRO A 248 -25.62 0.23 -10.76
C PRO A 248 -24.95 1.02 -9.63
N ALA A 249 -24.96 0.45 -8.44
CA ALA A 249 -24.52 1.10 -7.22
C ALA A 249 -23.25 0.46 -6.64
N LEU A 250 -22.33 1.30 -6.18
CA LEU A 250 -21.13 0.87 -5.45
C LEU A 250 -21.26 1.29 -3.99
N LEU A 251 -21.25 0.29 -3.09
CA LEU A 251 -21.41 0.48 -1.66
C LEU A 251 -20.08 0.27 -0.94
N ARG A 252 -19.64 1.29 -0.22
CA ARG A 252 -18.68 1.15 0.88
C ARG A 252 -19.44 1.18 2.20
N PHE A 253 -19.23 0.16 3.04
CA PHE A 253 -19.78 0.12 4.39
C PHE A 253 -18.63 0.26 5.39
N THR A 254 -18.52 1.41 6.05
CA THR A 254 -17.32 1.78 6.83
C THR A 254 -17.68 2.35 8.20
N LEU A 255 -16.67 2.43 9.06
CA LEU A 255 -16.72 3.17 10.33
C LEU A 255 -16.09 4.55 10.23
N ASP A 256 -15.35 4.83 9.14
CA ASP A 256 -14.53 6.03 8.99
C ASP A 256 -15.18 7.00 7.97
N PRO A 257 -15.67 8.17 8.40
CA PRO A 257 -16.14 9.21 7.47
C PRO A 257 -15.09 9.72 6.49
N ALA A 258 -13.80 9.61 6.80
CA ALA A 258 -12.72 9.98 5.89
C ALA A 258 -12.59 8.99 4.70
N GLU A 259 -13.06 7.76 4.87
CA GLU A 259 -13.08 6.74 3.83
C GLU A 259 -14.30 6.89 2.90
N ASP A 260 -14.54 8.06 2.30
CA ASP A 260 -15.65 8.26 1.37
C ASP A 260 -15.29 7.89 -0.08
N ASP A 261 -15.93 6.85 -0.62
CA ASP A 261 -15.80 6.41 -2.02
C ASP A 261 -16.99 6.83 -2.90
N ALA A 262 -18.02 7.46 -2.32
CA ALA A 262 -19.26 7.75 -3.04
C ALA A 262 -19.00 8.63 -4.25
N ARG A 263 -18.23 9.72 -4.08
CA ARG A 263 -17.89 10.61 -5.20
C ARG A 263 -16.96 9.96 -6.22
N ARG A 264 -15.95 9.19 -5.77
CA ARG A 264 -15.05 8.44 -6.67
C ARG A 264 -15.80 7.43 -7.53
N SER A 265 -16.85 6.83 -6.99
CA SER A 265 -17.74 5.92 -7.71
C SER A 265 -18.64 6.68 -8.70
N ALA A 266 -19.21 7.82 -8.27
CA ALA A 266 -20.01 8.69 -9.12
C ALA A 266 -19.22 9.25 -10.31
N ALA A 267 -17.94 9.56 -10.12
CA ALA A 267 -17.07 10.00 -11.20
C ALA A 267 -16.90 8.95 -12.31
N ARG A 268 -17.09 7.67 -11.99
CA ARG A 268 -17.00 6.52 -12.91
C ARG A 268 -18.36 6.05 -13.43
N GLY A 269 -19.41 6.85 -13.27
CA GLY A 269 -20.75 6.57 -13.79
C GLY A 269 -21.57 5.57 -12.97
N TYR A 270 -21.23 5.38 -11.69
CA TYR A 270 -22.01 4.59 -10.74
C TYR A 270 -22.81 5.48 -9.79
N VAL A 271 -23.83 4.97 -9.11
CA VAL A 271 -24.26 5.61 -7.86
C VAL A 271 -23.30 5.17 -6.76
N GLY A 272 -22.62 6.13 -6.15
CA GLY A 272 -21.73 5.87 -5.03
C GLY A 272 -22.43 6.03 -3.70
N ILE A 273 -22.24 5.06 -2.80
CA ILE A 273 -22.81 5.08 -1.46
C ILE A 273 -21.69 4.80 -0.45
N THR A 274 -21.55 5.68 0.53
CA THR A 274 -20.77 5.41 1.74
C THR A 274 -21.76 5.33 2.90
N ALA A 275 -21.99 4.11 3.40
CA ALA A 275 -22.86 3.86 4.54
C ALA A 275 -22.02 3.57 5.79
N TYR A 276 -22.48 4.06 6.93
CA TYR A 276 -21.72 4.00 8.17
C TYR A 276 -22.22 2.92 9.12
N VAL A 277 -21.29 2.25 9.80
CA VAL A 277 -21.59 1.28 10.87
C VAL A 277 -22.57 1.90 11.87
N ARG A 278 -23.58 1.13 12.27
CA ARG A 278 -24.60 1.58 13.22
C ARG A 278 -23.98 2.21 14.46
N GLY A 279 -24.53 3.35 14.87
CA GLY A 279 -23.99 4.18 15.94
C GLY A 279 -23.03 5.27 15.44
N ARG A 280 -22.52 5.18 14.21
CA ARG A 280 -21.84 6.31 13.58
C ARG A 280 -22.88 7.32 13.09
N THR A 281 -23.13 8.30 13.91
CA THR A 281 -24.07 9.40 13.66
C THR A 281 -23.31 10.67 13.25
N PRO A 282 -23.90 11.58 12.46
CA PRO A 282 -23.24 12.82 12.06
C PRO A 282 -22.77 13.70 13.23
N ASP A 283 -23.44 13.61 14.38
CA ASP A 283 -23.07 14.33 15.60
C ASP A 283 -21.98 13.63 16.43
N GLY A 284 -21.53 12.44 16.01
CA GLY A 284 -20.47 11.67 16.67
C GLY A 284 -20.85 11.07 18.04
N LYS A 285 -22.13 11.14 18.44
CA LYS A 285 -22.55 10.74 19.80
C LYS A 285 -23.00 9.28 19.93
N GLY A 286 -23.23 8.58 18.83
CA GLY A 286 -23.68 7.20 18.87
C GLY A 286 -22.56 6.21 19.23
N ALA A 287 -22.94 5.11 19.86
CA ALA A 287 -22.01 4.06 20.25
C ALA A 287 -21.73 3.09 19.09
N VAL A 288 -20.51 3.12 18.56
CA VAL A 288 -20.06 2.20 17.51
C VAL A 288 -19.61 0.88 18.13
N TRP A 289 -20.17 -0.23 17.65
CA TRP A 289 -19.81 -1.59 18.05
C TRP A 289 -19.33 -2.38 16.84
N PRO A 290 -18.01 -2.34 16.55
CA PRO A 290 -17.45 -2.97 15.37
C PRO A 290 -17.79 -4.45 15.26
N PHE A 291 -18.02 -4.92 14.03
CA PHE A 291 -18.34 -6.30 13.64
C PHE A 291 -19.73 -6.80 14.05
N VAL A 292 -20.35 -6.25 15.10
CA VAL A 292 -21.51 -6.86 15.78
C VAL A 292 -22.75 -6.94 14.90
N ARG A 293 -23.07 -5.89 14.15
CA ARG A 293 -24.31 -5.77 13.35
C ARG A 293 -24.07 -5.58 11.86
N ASP A 294 -22.81 -5.46 11.45
CA ASP A 294 -22.40 -5.11 10.09
C ASP A 294 -22.98 -6.03 9.03
N SER A 295 -23.02 -7.34 9.30
CA SER A 295 -23.56 -8.32 8.37
C SER A 295 -25.04 -8.09 8.05
N GLU A 296 -25.87 -7.77 9.06
CA GLU A 296 -27.30 -7.53 8.84
C GLU A 296 -27.57 -6.10 8.35
N ASP A 297 -26.79 -5.13 8.82
CA ASP A 297 -26.95 -3.72 8.43
C ASP A 297 -26.51 -3.48 6.99
N ALA A 298 -25.35 -4.01 6.58
CA ALA A 298 -24.89 -3.90 5.20
C ALA A 298 -25.85 -4.61 4.24
N ALA A 299 -26.39 -5.78 4.60
CA ALA A 299 -27.41 -6.47 3.80
C ALA A 299 -28.70 -5.63 3.66
N ALA A 300 -29.18 -5.03 4.75
CA ALA A 300 -30.37 -4.17 4.72
C ALA A 300 -30.14 -2.89 3.90
N VAL A 301 -28.94 -2.32 3.93
CA VAL A 301 -28.54 -1.19 3.07
C VAL A 301 -28.54 -1.61 1.61
N ILE A 302 -28.01 -2.78 1.27
CA ILE A 302 -28.06 -3.32 -0.11
C ILE A 302 -29.51 -3.44 -0.61
N ASP A 303 -30.40 -4.01 0.21
CA ASP A 303 -31.82 -4.14 -0.13
C ASP A 303 -32.53 -2.78 -0.23
N TRP A 304 -32.10 -1.79 0.56
CA TRP A 304 -32.60 -0.42 0.44
C TRP A 304 -32.13 0.23 -0.87
N ILE A 305 -30.85 0.10 -1.23
CA ILE A 305 -30.28 0.62 -2.48
C ILE A 305 -31.06 0.07 -3.68
N ALA A 306 -31.29 -1.24 -3.73
CA ALA A 306 -31.95 -1.90 -4.85
C ALA A 306 -33.41 -1.47 -5.08
N ARG A 307 -34.04 -0.80 -4.10
CA ARG A 307 -35.42 -0.29 -4.19
C ARG A 307 -35.50 1.19 -4.58
N GLN A 308 -34.37 1.86 -4.73
CA GLN A 308 -34.36 3.27 -5.10
C GLN A 308 -34.62 3.45 -6.59
N ALA A 309 -35.36 4.49 -6.97
CA ALA A 309 -35.69 4.77 -8.38
C ALA A 309 -34.46 5.04 -9.27
N TRP A 310 -33.34 5.45 -8.66
CA TRP A 310 -32.06 5.67 -9.34
C TRP A 310 -31.20 4.40 -9.45
N SER A 311 -31.60 3.27 -8.85
CA SER A 311 -30.84 2.03 -8.86
C SER A 311 -31.38 1.06 -9.90
N ASP A 312 -30.49 0.43 -10.65
CA ASP A 312 -30.83 -0.68 -11.56
C ASP A 312 -30.93 -2.05 -10.84
N GLY A 313 -30.86 -2.05 -9.51
CA GLY A 313 -30.93 -3.25 -8.67
C GLY A 313 -29.62 -4.03 -8.52
N ARG A 314 -28.52 -3.61 -9.17
CA ARG A 314 -27.20 -4.24 -9.03
C ARG A 314 -26.33 -3.43 -8.06
N VAL A 315 -25.79 -4.11 -7.06
CA VAL A 315 -24.90 -3.53 -6.05
C VAL A 315 -23.58 -4.28 -6.02
N VAL A 316 -22.46 -3.57 -6.00
CA VAL A 316 -21.15 -4.14 -5.68
C VAL A 316 -20.63 -3.50 -4.42
N MET A 317 -20.13 -4.31 -3.49
CA MET A 317 -19.43 -3.77 -2.33
C MET A 317 -17.95 -3.64 -2.60
N LEU A 318 -17.36 -2.54 -2.14
CA LEU A 318 -15.94 -2.28 -2.22
C LEU A 318 -15.42 -1.70 -0.91
N GLY A 319 -14.11 -1.79 -0.71
CA GLY A 319 -13.46 -1.15 0.43
C GLY A 319 -12.14 -1.79 0.81
N GLU A 320 -11.50 -1.17 1.79
CA GLU A 320 -10.24 -1.62 2.37
C GLU A 320 -10.38 -1.97 3.85
N GLY A 321 -9.53 -2.83 4.38
CA GLY A 321 -9.48 -3.14 5.81
C GLY A 321 -10.84 -3.54 6.38
N TYR A 322 -11.40 -2.68 7.24
CA TYR A 322 -12.72 -2.87 7.84
C TYR A 322 -13.85 -2.89 6.80
N SER A 323 -13.82 -1.99 5.82
CA SER A 323 -14.80 -1.97 4.74
C SER A 323 -14.73 -3.23 3.86
N GLY A 324 -13.52 -3.78 3.72
CA GLY A 324 -13.30 -5.09 3.09
C GLY A 324 -13.93 -6.24 3.88
N TYR A 325 -13.78 -6.23 5.22
CA TYR A 325 -14.51 -7.16 6.11
C TYR A 325 -16.02 -7.04 5.92
N ALA A 326 -16.56 -5.82 5.92
CA ALA A 326 -18.00 -5.59 5.85
C ALA A 326 -18.60 -6.17 4.57
N ALA A 327 -17.87 -6.16 3.46
CA ALA A 327 -18.28 -6.80 2.20
C ALA A 327 -18.43 -8.33 2.35
N TRP A 328 -17.47 -9.02 2.98
CA TRP A 328 -17.58 -10.45 3.30
C TRP A 328 -18.70 -10.75 4.30
N ALA A 329 -18.86 -9.88 5.31
CA ALA A 329 -19.93 -10.01 6.29
C ALA A 329 -21.33 -9.84 5.68
N ALA A 330 -21.48 -9.00 4.66
CA ALA A 330 -22.72 -8.88 3.88
C ALA A 330 -22.93 -10.09 2.96
N ALA A 331 -21.88 -10.53 2.26
CA ALA A 331 -21.94 -11.64 1.32
C ALA A 331 -22.46 -12.94 1.95
N ARG A 332 -22.13 -13.22 3.23
CA ARG A 332 -22.63 -14.39 3.95
C ARG A 332 -24.17 -14.43 4.11
N ARG A 333 -24.85 -13.28 3.96
CA ARG A 333 -26.32 -13.16 3.98
C ARG A 333 -26.95 -13.33 2.60
N ARG A 334 -26.14 -13.28 1.53
CA ARG A 334 -26.57 -13.40 0.13
C ARG A 334 -27.72 -12.45 -0.27
N PRO A 335 -27.60 -11.14 -0.01
CA PRO A 335 -28.59 -10.19 -0.49
C PRO A 335 -28.66 -10.25 -2.02
N ALA A 336 -29.87 -10.38 -2.58
CA ALA A 336 -30.07 -10.69 -4.00
C ALA A 336 -29.48 -9.63 -4.95
N ALA A 337 -29.43 -8.38 -4.50
CA ALA A 337 -28.88 -7.27 -5.27
C ALA A 337 -27.34 -7.24 -5.29
N LEU A 338 -26.65 -7.93 -4.36
CA LEU A 338 -25.19 -7.96 -4.34
C LEU A 338 -24.66 -8.85 -5.47
N LYS A 339 -23.91 -8.25 -6.39
CA LYS A 339 -23.39 -8.91 -7.60
C LYS A 339 -21.91 -9.23 -7.54
N ALA A 340 -21.14 -8.53 -6.73
CA ALA A 340 -19.73 -8.81 -6.50
C ALA A 340 -19.20 -8.11 -5.24
N ILE A 341 -18.04 -8.55 -4.74
CA ILE A 341 -17.26 -7.83 -3.73
C ILE A 341 -15.82 -7.59 -4.21
N ALA A 342 -15.31 -6.38 -4.02
CA ALA A 342 -13.98 -5.97 -4.44
C ALA A 342 -13.19 -5.36 -3.27
N THR A 343 -12.42 -6.19 -2.59
CA THR A 343 -11.81 -5.87 -1.29
C THR A 343 -10.31 -5.65 -1.40
N ILE A 344 -9.78 -4.80 -0.51
CA ILE A 344 -8.37 -4.50 -0.41
C ILE A 344 -7.93 -4.77 1.03
N ALA A 345 -6.99 -5.70 1.25
CA ALA A 345 -6.50 -6.09 2.56
C ALA A 345 -7.63 -6.21 3.63
N PRO A 346 -8.71 -6.98 3.35
CA PRO A 346 -9.85 -7.07 4.27
C PRO A 346 -9.41 -7.60 5.64
N MET A 347 -9.90 -6.98 6.72
CA MET A 347 -9.70 -7.48 8.08
C MET A 347 -10.46 -8.79 8.30
N ALA A 348 -9.91 -9.70 9.10
CA ALA A 348 -10.57 -10.93 9.51
C ALA A 348 -10.63 -10.99 11.05
N PRO A 349 -11.80 -10.69 11.67
CA PRO A 349 -11.93 -10.66 13.13
C PRO A 349 -11.47 -11.95 13.83
N GLY A 350 -10.54 -11.80 14.77
CA GLY A 350 -9.89 -12.88 15.51
C GLY A 350 -8.84 -13.67 14.74
N ILE A 351 -8.56 -13.34 13.47
CA ILE A 351 -7.48 -13.90 12.66
C ILE A 351 -6.29 -12.95 12.63
N ASP A 352 -6.51 -11.71 12.20
CA ASP A 352 -5.47 -10.67 12.08
C ASP A 352 -5.74 -9.40 12.92
N PHE A 353 -7.00 -9.19 13.34
CA PHE A 353 -7.41 -8.10 14.20
C PHE A 353 -8.45 -8.57 15.24
N PRO A 354 -8.39 -8.15 16.52
CA PRO A 354 -7.41 -7.24 17.14
C PRO A 354 -6.11 -7.94 17.57
N MET A 355 -5.99 -9.22 17.25
CA MET A 355 -4.83 -10.07 17.51
C MET A 355 -4.43 -10.81 16.24
N ALA A 356 -3.14 -11.09 16.11
CA ALA A 356 -2.56 -11.96 15.08
C ALA A 356 -1.66 -12.98 15.78
N GLY A 357 -1.65 -14.23 15.33
CA GLY A 357 -0.92 -15.32 16.01
C GLY A 357 -1.34 -15.52 17.48
N GLN A 358 -2.57 -15.11 17.83
CA GLN A 358 -3.14 -15.12 19.19
C GLN A 358 -2.37 -14.22 20.19
N ILE A 359 -1.75 -13.16 19.68
CA ILE A 359 -1.10 -12.10 20.46
C ILE A 359 -1.84 -10.79 20.18
N PHE A 360 -2.40 -10.16 21.21
CA PHE A 360 -3.03 -8.85 21.08
C PHE A 360 -1.99 -7.77 20.78
N ARG A 361 -2.31 -6.86 19.86
CA ARG A 361 -1.47 -5.70 19.53
C ARG A 361 -2.06 -4.44 20.16
N ASN A 362 -1.21 -3.57 20.70
CA ASN A 362 -1.66 -2.31 21.29
C ASN A 362 -2.33 -1.38 20.26
N ALA A 363 -2.00 -1.57 18.98
CA ALA A 363 -2.68 -0.95 17.85
C ALA A 363 -4.21 -1.12 17.88
N MET A 364 -4.76 -2.18 18.51
CA MET A 364 -6.21 -2.31 18.68
C MET A 364 -6.82 -1.21 19.55
N VAL A 365 -6.06 -0.70 20.52
CA VAL A 365 -6.50 0.37 21.44
C VAL A 365 -6.52 1.70 20.70
N ARG A 366 -5.44 1.99 19.97
CA ARG A 366 -5.37 3.13 19.04
C ARG A 366 -6.51 3.09 18.05
N TRP A 367 -6.68 1.95 17.38
CA TRP A 367 -7.72 1.77 16.40
C TRP A 367 -9.10 2.00 17.01
N ALA A 368 -9.43 1.39 18.15
CA ALA A 368 -10.73 1.60 18.80
C ALA A 368 -10.99 3.08 19.14
N GLN A 369 -9.96 3.79 19.60
CA GLN A 369 -10.04 5.20 19.98
C GLN A 369 -10.23 6.12 18.76
N GLU A 370 -9.43 5.94 17.71
CA GLU A 370 -9.47 6.77 16.50
C GLU A 370 -10.71 6.45 15.64
N HIS A 371 -11.04 5.16 15.51
CA HIS A 371 -12.02 4.69 14.54
C HIS A 371 -13.40 4.41 15.14
N ALA A 372 -13.51 3.78 16.31
CA ALA A 372 -14.82 3.48 16.90
C ALA A 372 -15.35 4.67 17.71
N LEU A 373 -14.48 5.36 18.46
CA LEU A 373 -14.85 6.49 19.30
C LEU A 373 -14.73 7.86 18.62
N ALA A 374 -14.11 7.94 17.44
CA ALA A 374 -13.91 9.19 16.69
C ALA A 374 -13.16 10.28 17.47
N GLU A 375 -12.28 9.88 18.39
CA GLU A 375 -11.56 10.76 19.30
C GLU A 375 -10.04 10.58 19.08
N PRO A 376 -9.40 11.24 18.10
CA PRO A 376 -7.95 11.17 17.97
C PRO A 376 -7.27 11.67 19.25
N LEU A 377 -6.26 10.95 19.74
CA LEU A 377 -5.42 11.48 20.82
C LEU A 377 -4.56 12.60 20.27
N HIS A 378 -4.81 13.84 20.70
CA HIS A 378 -3.87 14.94 20.49
C HIS A 378 -2.66 14.78 21.42
N ALA A 379 -1.47 15.15 20.93
CA ALA A 379 -0.28 15.23 21.76
C ALA A 379 -0.59 16.11 22.99
N SER A 380 -0.29 15.61 24.19
CA SER A 380 -0.49 16.40 25.40
C SER A 380 0.34 17.68 25.31
N THR A 381 -0.21 18.78 25.83
CA THR A 381 0.40 20.12 25.99
C THR A 381 1.70 20.17 26.82
N ASN A 382 2.36 19.04 27.05
CA ASN A 382 3.66 18.94 27.69
C ASN A 382 4.78 18.82 26.64
N GLY A 383 5.05 19.92 25.93
CA GLY A 383 6.42 20.29 25.55
C GLY A 383 7.02 19.82 24.22
N ASP A 384 6.44 18.86 23.48
CA ASP A 384 6.96 18.46 22.16
C ASP A 384 5.90 18.68 21.07
N ALA A 385 5.79 19.92 20.60
CA ALA A 385 4.88 20.31 19.51
C ALA A 385 5.25 19.71 18.14
N ASP A 386 6.47 19.14 18.01
CA ASP A 386 6.99 18.53 16.79
C ASP A 386 6.84 16.99 16.72
N ALA A 387 6.32 16.35 17.78
CA ALA A 387 6.13 14.90 17.79
C ALA A 387 4.90 14.49 16.95
N GLY A 388 5.13 13.82 15.81
CA GLY A 388 4.05 13.28 14.98
C GLY A 388 3.16 12.26 15.72
N PRO A 389 1.94 11.96 15.22
CA PRO A 389 0.95 11.12 15.92
C PRO A 389 1.48 9.75 16.36
N ASP A 390 2.38 9.14 15.57
CA ASP A 390 2.96 7.85 15.89
C ASP A 390 3.93 7.90 17.09
N ALA A 391 4.63 9.02 17.30
CA ALA A 391 5.54 9.18 18.43
C ALA A 391 4.77 9.20 19.76
N VAL A 392 3.57 9.80 19.78
CA VAL A 392 2.68 9.77 20.96
C VAL A 392 2.32 8.34 21.31
N TRP A 393 1.86 7.54 20.34
CA TRP A 393 1.50 6.14 20.57
C TRP A 393 2.69 5.28 20.98
N GLN A 394 3.85 5.47 20.36
CA GLN A 394 5.09 4.78 20.74
C GLN A 394 5.51 5.11 22.18
N ALA A 395 5.34 6.36 22.62
CA ALA A 395 5.60 6.75 24.00
C ALA A 395 4.62 6.09 25.00
N LEU A 396 3.34 5.96 24.63
CA LEU A 396 2.33 5.26 25.42
C LEU A 396 2.65 3.75 25.52
N ASP A 397 3.02 3.13 24.41
CA ASP A 397 3.49 1.73 24.36
C ASP A 397 4.72 1.52 25.25
N ALA A 398 5.71 2.42 25.14
CA ALA A 398 6.90 2.40 25.98
C ALA A 398 6.57 2.58 27.47
N ARG A 399 5.58 3.40 27.81
CA ARG A 399 5.10 3.58 29.19
C ARG A 399 4.48 2.30 29.72
N TRP A 400 3.61 1.64 28.94
CA TRP A 400 3.04 0.35 29.31
C TRP A 400 4.12 -0.70 29.53
N TYR A 401 5.05 -0.82 28.58
CA TYR A 401 6.11 -1.84 28.58
C TYR A 401 7.08 -1.73 29.76
N ARG A 402 7.40 -0.51 30.23
CA ARG A 402 8.20 -0.30 31.45
C ARG A 402 7.44 -0.60 32.74
N GLY A 403 6.11 -0.51 32.69
CA GLY A 403 5.25 -0.74 33.84
C GLY A 403 5.17 -2.22 34.24
N ASN A 404 4.59 -2.47 35.41
CA ASN A 404 4.32 -3.82 35.93
C ASN A 404 2.81 -4.15 35.93
N ARG A 405 2.02 -3.47 35.09
CA ARG A 405 0.56 -3.72 35.04
C ARG A 405 0.26 -4.90 34.11
N PRO A 406 -0.75 -5.73 34.44
CA PRO A 406 -1.19 -6.79 33.55
C PRO A 406 -1.75 -6.22 32.25
N TYR A 407 -1.74 -7.00 31.17
CA TYR A 407 -2.27 -6.55 29.88
C TYR A 407 -3.77 -6.23 29.92
N TRP A 408 -4.51 -6.81 30.89
CA TRP A 408 -5.86 -6.39 31.21
C TRP A 408 -6.01 -4.87 31.32
N ASP A 409 -5.00 -4.16 31.83
CA ASP A 409 -5.05 -2.72 32.04
C ASP A 409 -4.54 -1.88 30.86
N ILE A 410 -4.34 -2.47 29.68
CA ILE A 410 -3.80 -1.75 28.51
C ILE A 410 -4.64 -0.51 28.16
N ASP A 411 -5.97 -0.60 28.22
CA ASP A 411 -6.88 0.52 27.99
C ASP A 411 -6.63 1.69 28.96
N ARG A 412 -6.57 1.38 30.25
CA ARG A 412 -6.31 2.34 31.32
C ARG A 412 -4.90 2.94 31.19
N VAL A 413 -3.92 2.17 30.78
CA VAL A 413 -2.54 2.65 30.63
C VAL A 413 -2.38 3.53 29.41
N LEU A 414 -2.98 3.19 28.27
CA LEU A 414 -2.80 3.99 27.04
C LEU A 414 -3.77 5.18 26.99
N LEU A 415 -5.04 5.00 27.40
CA LEU A 415 -6.10 6.01 27.28
C LEU A 415 -6.40 6.77 28.59
N GLY A 416 -5.89 6.29 29.74
CA GLY A 416 -6.26 6.83 31.05
C GLY A 416 -7.66 6.43 31.55
N LYS A 417 -8.47 5.77 30.70
CA LYS A 417 -9.85 5.32 31.00
C LYS A 417 -10.05 3.85 30.61
N ARG A 418 -11.04 3.20 31.22
CA ARG A 418 -11.46 1.85 30.80
C ARG A 418 -12.35 1.94 29.57
N SER A 419 -12.15 1.02 28.62
CA SER A 419 -12.98 0.91 27.42
C SER A 419 -13.74 -0.41 27.42
N ARG A 420 -15.08 -0.33 27.38
CA ARG A 420 -15.93 -1.52 27.33
C ARG A 420 -15.65 -2.37 26.08
N LEU A 421 -15.36 -1.73 24.95
CA LEU A 421 -15.04 -2.40 23.69
C LEU A 421 -13.74 -3.22 23.83
N ILE A 422 -12.66 -2.57 24.29
CA ILE A 422 -11.35 -3.23 24.45
C ILE A 422 -11.44 -4.37 25.47
N ARG A 423 -12.12 -4.15 26.59
CA ARG A 423 -12.32 -5.18 27.62
C ARG A 423 -13.11 -6.38 27.08
N THR A 424 -14.09 -6.15 26.21
CA THR A 424 -14.82 -7.22 25.54
C THR A 424 -13.90 -8.03 24.64
N TRP A 425 -13.00 -7.41 23.88
CA TRP A 425 -12.05 -8.16 23.05
C TRP A 425 -11.05 -8.96 23.89
N LEU A 426 -10.57 -8.40 25.00
CA LEU A 426 -9.64 -9.08 25.90
C LEU A 426 -10.24 -10.34 26.56
N THR A 427 -11.57 -10.46 26.69
CA THR A 427 -12.19 -11.72 27.17
C THR A 427 -12.16 -12.86 26.14
N HIS A 428 -11.69 -12.60 24.91
CA HIS A 428 -11.65 -13.56 23.81
C HIS A 428 -10.23 -13.73 23.24
N PRO A 429 -9.25 -14.26 24.02
CA PRO A 429 -7.86 -14.44 23.58
C PRO A 429 -7.66 -15.59 22.58
N SER A 430 -8.65 -16.49 22.43
CA SER A 430 -8.67 -17.54 21.40
C SER A 430 -9.55 -17.11 20.24
N HIS A 431 -9.39 -17.73 19.06
CA HIS A 431 -10.37 -17.60 17.97
C HIS A 431 -11.66 -18.41 18.28
N ASP A 432 -12.35 -18.04 19.35
CA ASP A 432 -13.51 -18.72 19.90
C ASP A 432 -14.82 -18.35 19.16
N ARG A 433 -15.96 -18.78 19.70
CA ARG A 433 -17.28 -18.51 19.12
C ARG A 433 -17.60 -17.01 18.99
N TYR A 434 -16.99 -16.15 19.81
CA TYR A 434 -17.20 -14.71 19.70
C TYR A 434 -16.63 -14.16 18.39
N TRP A 435 -15.42 -14.57 18.00
CA TRP A 435 -14.83 -14.12 16.73
C TRP A 435 -15.44 -14.84 15.52
N GLN A 436 -15.65 -16.15 15.63
CA GLN A 436 -16.18 -16.97 14.54
C GLN A 436 -17.54 -16.48 14.03
N LYS A 437 -18.41 -15.96 14.91
CA LYS A 437 -19.74 -15.48 14.52
C LYS A 437 -19.73 -14.22 13.64
N PHE A 438 -18.58 -13.55 13.48
CA PHE A 438 -18.43 -12.37 12.61
C PHE A 438 -17.97 -12.75 11.21
N LEU A 439 -17.33 -13.91 11.06
CA LEU A 439 -16.89 -14.44 9.77
C LEU A 439 -18.00 -15.31 9.13
N PRO A 440 -17.94 -15.57 7.81
CA PRO A 440 -18.76 -16.61 7.20
C PRO A 440 -18.41 -17.99 7.78
N SER A 441 -19.41 -18.83 8.07
CA SER A 441 -19.19 -20.25 8.36
C SER A 441 -18.80 -21.03 7.10
N ALA A 442 -18.37 -22.29 7.24
CA ALA A 442 -18.10 -23.20 6.12
C ALA A 442 -19.29 -23.26 5.14
N ASP A 443 -20.51 -23.48 5.64
CA ASP A 443 -21.73 -23.51 4.83
C ASP A 443 -22.02 -22.16 4.15
N GLN A 444 -21.70 -21.05 4.81
CA GLN A 444 -21.90 -19.73 4.24
C GLN A 444 -20.88 -19.47 3.12
N PHE A 445 -19.59 -19.81 3.32
CA PHE A 445 -18.58 -19.76 2.26
C PHE A 445 -18.99 -20.59 1.04
N ALA A 446 -19.50 -21.81 1.25
CA ALA A 446 -19.96 -22.68 0.18
C ALA A 446 -21.07 -22.05 -0.69
N ARG A 447 -21.88 -21.17 -0.09
CA ARG A 447 -23.03 -20.50 -0.73
C ARG A 447 -22.72 -19.11 -1.29
N ILE A 448 -21.53 -18.55 -1.04
CA ILE A 448 -21.11 -17.30 -1.69
C ILE A 448 -20.76 -17.62 -3.14
N ASP A 449 -21.64 -17.23 -4.05
CA ASP A 449 -21.66 -17.56 -5.48
C ASP A 449 -21.53 -16.34 -6.40
N ILE A 450 -21.04 -15.22 -5.86
CA ILE A 450 -20.73 -13.99 -6.59
C ILE A 450 -19.23 -13.87 -6.86
N PRO A 451 -18.81 -13.15 -7.92
CA PRO A 451 -17.42 -12.78 -8.14
C PRO A 451 -16.79 -12.03 -6.96
N VAL A 452 -15.56 -12.40 -6.63
CA VAL A 452 -14.76 -11.83 -5.55
C VAL A 452 -13.42 -11.38 -6.11
N LEU A 453 -13.04 -10.12 -5.86
CA LEU A 453 -11.68 -9.62 -6.05
C LEU A 453 -11.09 -9.23 -4.69
N SER A 454 -9.87 -9.67 -4.41
CA SER A 454 -9.12 -9.31 -3.20
C SER A 454 -7.70 -8.89 -3.55
N PHE A 455 -7.23 -7.78 -2.99
CA PHE A 455 -5.84 -7.34 -3.08
C PHE A 455 -5.13 -7.53 -1.74
N ALA A 456 -3.85 -7.92 -1.76
CA ALA A 456 -3.03 -8.07 -0.58
C ALA A 456 -1.55 -7.75 -0.86
N GLY A 457 -0.81 -7.49 0.22
CA GLY A 457 0.59 -7.05 0.14
C GLY A 457 1.51 -7.87 1.05
N TYR A 458 2.70 -8.21 0.55
CA TYR A 458 3.72 -9.00 1.26
C TYR A 458 4.18 -8.36 2.58
N PHE A 459 4.02 -7.05 2.73
CA PHE A 459 4.55 -6.26 3.84
C PHE A 459 3.43 -5.73 4.74
N GLY A 460 2.62 -6.65 5.26
CA GLY A 460 1.75 -6.41 6.41
C GLY A 460 0.23 -6.43 6.17
N ALA A 461 -0.22 -6.66 4.94
CA ALA A 461 -1.62 -6.45 4.53
C ALA A 461 -2.27 -7.65 3.79
N ASP A 462 -1.88 -8.88 4.14
CA ASP A 462 -2.29 -10.11 3.44
C ASP A 462 -3.11 -11.11 4.27
N ALA A 463 -2.93 -11.18 5.60
CA ALA A 463 -3.49 -12.25 6.44
C ALA A 463 -5.01 -12.45 6.27
N GLY A 464 -5.83 -11.41 6.41
CA GLY A 464 -7.28 -11.51 6.21
C GLY A 464 -7.68 -11.83 4.76
N ALA A 465 -7.02 -11.24 3.77
CA ALA A 465 -7.24 -11.56 2.35
C ALA A 465 -6.98 -13.04 2.05
N LEU A 466 -5.85 -13.56 2.56
CA LEU A 466 -5.48 -14.96 2.45
C LEU A 466 -6.47 -15.88 3.16
N HIS A 467 -6.94 -15.48 4.35
CA HIS A 467 -7.95 -16.23 5.09
C HIS A 467 -9.24 -16.37 4.27
N PHE A 468 -9.83 -15.27 3.82
CA PHE A 468 -11.08 -15.31 3.06
C PHE A 468 -10.92 -16.08 1.74
N HIS A 469 -9.84 -15.85 0.99
CA HIS A 469 -9.60 -16.54 -0.28
C HIS A 469 -9.44 -18.06 -0.07
N ARG A 470 -8.65 -18.48 0.94
CA ARG A 470 -8.44 -19.89 1.26
C ARG A 470 -9.73 -20.57 1.75
N GLU A 471 -10.49 -19.94 2.63
CA GLU A 471 -11.74 -20.51 3.14
C GLU A 471 -12.84 -20.55 2.06
N HIS A 472 -12.90 -19.55 1.17
CA HIS A 472 -13.85 -19.57 0.05
C HIS A 472 -13.55 -20.72 -0.91
N LEU A 473 -12.30 -20.90 -1.34
CA LEU A 473 -11.90 -22.03 -2.19
C LEU A 473 -12.03 -23.39 -1.49
N ARG A 474 -11.70 -23.48 -0.19
CA ARG A 474 -11.83 -24.73 0.57
C ARG A 474 -13.28 -25.22 0.59
N ASN A 475 -14.24 -24.32 0.77
CA ASN A 475 -15.65 -24.65 0.89
C ASN A 475 -16.40 -24.58 -0.45
N ARG A 476 -15.81 -23.96 -1.48
CA ARG A 476 -16.33 -23.85 -2.86
C ARG A 476 -15.18 -23.85 -3.87
N PRO A 477 -14.63 -25.02 -4.27
CA PRO A 477 -13.48 -25.11 -5.18
C PRO A 477 -13.66 -24.42 -6.55
N GLN A 478 -14.92 -24.25 -6.98
CA GLN A 478 -15.32 -23.58 -8.21
C GLN A 478 -15.65 -22.09 -8.03
N ALA A 479 -15.38 -21.50 -6.87
CA ALA A 479 -15.63 -20.09 -6.62
C ALA A 479 -14.89 -19.19 -7.62
N ASP A 480 -15.58 -18.15 -8.10
CA ASP A 480 -14.96 -17.05 -8.85
C ASP A 480 -14.31 -16.07 -7.86
N THR A 481 -13.15 -16.47 -7.34
CA THR A 481 -12.36 -15.67 -6.41
C THR A 481 -10.98 -15.38 -7.01
N THR A 482 -10.71 -14.10 -7.18
CA THR A 482 -9.46 -13.56 -7.70
C THR A 482 -8.70 -12.87 -6.57
N LEU A 483 -7.44 -13.28 -6.37
CA LEU A 483 -6.49 -12.69 -5.43
C LEU A 483 -5.34 -12.07 -6.22
N LEU A 484 -5.02 -10.81 -5.91
CA LEU A 484 -3.82 -10.14 -6.41
C LEU A 484 -2.86 -9.86 -5.25
N LEU A 485 -1.60 -10.24 -5.42
CA LEU A 485 -0.52 -10.11 -4.42
C LEU A 485 0.66 -9.34 -5.01
N GLY A 486 1.25 -8.45 -4.23
CA GLY A 486 2.48 -7.77 -4.63
C GLY A 486 3.27 -7.21 -3.45
N PRO A 487 4.41 -6.55 -3.74
CA PRO A 487 5.34 -6.04 -2.73
C PRO A 487 4.83 -4.75 -2.07
N TYR A 488 3.59 -4.79 -1.60
CA TYR A 488 2.89 -3.65 -1.04
C TYR A 488 2.81 -3.75 0.48
N ASP A 489 2.85 -2.59 1.14
CA ASP A 489 2.41 -2.42 2.51
C ASP A 489 1.00 -1.78 2.55
N ALA A 490 0.44 -1.62 3.75
CA ALA A 490 -0.89 -1.02 3.92
C ALA A 490 -1.00 0.40 3.32
N SER A 491 0.10 1.15 3.28
CA SER A 491 0.16 2.49 2.70
C SER A 491 0.15 2.47 1.17
N SER A 492 0.98 1.61 0.58
CA SER A 492 1.17 1.46 -0.87
C SER A 492 -0.10 0.96 -1.54
N ILE A 493 -0.80 0.05 -0.87
CA ILE A 493 -2.09 -0.47 -1.31
C ILE A 493 -3.16 0.65 -1.43
N ARG A 494 -3.11 1.64 -0.53
CA ARG A 494 -4.07 2.75 -0.47
C ARG A 494 -3.74 3.92 -1.38
N ARG A 495 -2.45 4.29 -1.43
CA ARG A 495 -1.98 5.53 -2.06
C ARG A 495 -1.27 5.29 -3.41
N GLY A 496 -1.10 4.04 -3.80
CA GLY A 496 -0.22 3.66 -4.90
C GLY A 496 1.22 3.44 -4.42
N MET A 497 2.00 2.77 -5.25
CA MET A 497 3.38 2.40 -4.95
C MET A 497 4.31 3.62 -5.01
N ALA A 498 5.10 3.82 -3.96
CA ALA A 498 6.17 4.83 -3.96
C ALA A 498 7.43 4.31 -4.68
N THR A 499 8.29 5.22 -5.14
CA THR A 499 9.55 4.87 -5.81
C THR A 499 10.49 4.02 -4.95
N THR A 500 10.41 4.21 -3.63
CA THR A 500 11.04 3.35 -2.64
C THR A 500 10.06 3.02 -1.54
N LEU A 501 10.11 1.78 -1.04
CA LEU A 501 9.33 1.28 0.06
C LEU A 501 10.28 0.82 1.16
N ARG A 502 10.37 1.56 2.28
CA ARG A 502 11.16 1.15 3.46
C ARG A 502 12.62 0.74 3.11
N GLY A 503 13.25 1.46 2.17
CA GLY A 503 14.62 1.20 1.69
C GLY A 503 14.76 0.15 0.58
N TYR A 504 13.66 -0.47 0.15
CA TYR A 504 13.59 -1.34 -1.02
C TYR A 504 13.06 -0.56 -2.24
N THR A 505 13.62 -0.79 -3.43
CA THR A 505 13.10 -0.23 -4.68
C THR A 505 12.24 -1.29 -5.35
N PRO A 506 10.91 -1.08 -5.45
CA PRO A 506 10.03 -2.03 -6.13
C PRO A 506 10.33 -2.12 -7.62
N ASP A 507 10.10 -3.31 -8.18
CA ASP A 507 10.23 -3.55 -9.61
C ASP A 507 9.26 -2.65 -10.42
N PRO A 508 9.64 -2.17 -11.62
CA PRO A 508 8.78 -1.35 -12.47
C PRO A 508 7.37 -1.91 -12.65
N VAL A 509 7.21 -3.20 -12.92
CA VAL A 509 5.87 -3.81 -13.10
C VAL A 509 5.01 -3.80 -11.84
N ALA A 510 5.59 -3.60 -10.65
CA ALA A 510 4.85 -3.54 -9.39
C ALA A 510 4.12 -2.19 -9.19
N HIS A 511 4.42 -1.17 -9.99
CA HIS A 511 3.80 0.17 -9.93
C HIS A 511 2.40 0.17 -10.55
N VAL A 512 1.47 -0.49 -9.87
CA VAL A 512 0.07 -0.65 -10.29
C VAL A 512 -0.82 0.27 -9.44
N ASP A 513 -1.71 1.00 -10.10
CA ASP A 513 -2.82 1.70 -9.44
C ASP A 513 -3.90 0.68 -9.05
N LEU A 514 -3.77 0.10 -7.86
CA LEU A 514 -4.72 -0.91 -7.36
C LEU A 514 -6.16 -0.36 -7.23
N PRO A 515 -6.39 0.87 -6.72
CA PRO A 515 -7.72 1.48 -6.76
C PRO A 515 -8.33 1.53 -8.16
N GLU A 516 -7.58 1.94 -9.18
CA GLU A 516 -8.09 1.99 -10.56
C GLU A 516 -8.32 0.60 -11.15
N LEU A 517 -7.39 -0.33 -10.94
CA LEU A 517 -7.54 -1.72 -11.36
C LEU A 517 -8.81 -2.37 -10.77
N ARG A 518 -9.15 -2.03 -9.52
CA ARG A 518 -10.40 -2.45 -8.90
C ARG A 518 -11.62 -1.94 -9.67
N TYR A 519 -11.64 -0.68 -10.11
CA TYR A 519 -12.74 -0.14 -10.90
C TYR A 519 -12.83 -0.76 -12.30
N GLN A 520 -11.69 -1.03 -12.96
CA GLN A 520 -11.68 -1.75 -14.24
C GLN A 520 -12.28 -3.16 -14.11
N TRP A 521 -12.00 -3.85 -13.01
CA TRP A 521 -12.64 -5.12 -12.71
C TRP A 521 -14.14 -4.98 -12.43
N ILE A 522 -14.56 -3.94 -11.71
CA ILE A 522 -15.99 -3.66 -11.49
C ILE A 522 -16.71 -3.35 -12.82
N ASP A 523 -16.08 -2.61 -13.73
CA ASP A 523 -16.59 -2.35 -15.08
C ASP A 523 -16.71 -3.65 -15.89
N HIS A 524 -15.80 -4.61 -15.73
CA HIS A 524 -15.94 -5.94 -16.31
C HIS A 524 -17.20 -6.65 -15.79
N ILE A 525 -17.47 -6.59 -14.48
CA ILE A 525 -18.65 -7.21 -13.88
C ILE A 525 -19.97 -6.52 -14.26
N LEU A 526 -20.01 -5.18 -14.26
CA LEU A 526 -21.26 -4.42 -14.36
C LEU A 526 -21.55 -3.82 -15.73
N LYS A 527 -20.51 -3.58 -16.54
CA LYS A 527 -20.60 -2.87 -17.83
C LYS A 527 -20.11 -3.70 -19.02
N GLY A 528 -19.70 -4.96 -18.81
CA GLY A 528 -19.24 -5.84 -19.87
C GLY A 528 -17.88 -5.45 -20.46
N ALA A 529 -17.08 -4.67 -19.72
CA ALA A 529 -15.70 -4.37 -20.13
C ALA A 529 -14.84 -5.65 -20.13
N ASN A 530 -13.68 -5.62 -20.79
CA ASN A 530 -12.73 -6.72 -20.75
C ASN A 530 -12.15 -6.89 -19.33
N LYS A 531 -11.95 -8.13 -18.90
CA LYS A 531 -11.23 -8.41 -17.64
C LYS A 531 -9.81 -7.83 -17.74
N PRO A 532 -9.32 -7.09 -16.74
CA PRO A 532 -7.96 -6.58 -16.76
C PRO A 532 -6.95 -7.71 -16.93
N ALA A 533 -5.98 -7.54 -17.84
CA ALA A 533 -4.98 -8.57 -18.16
C ALA A 533 -4.15 -8.98 -16.93
N LEU A 534 -3.95 -8.08 -15.97
CA LEU A 534 -3.25 -8.38 -14.72
C LEU A 534 -3.99 -9.39 -13.82
N LEU A 535 -5.30 -9.53 -14.03
CA LEU A 535 -6.17 -10.44 -13.30
C LEU A 535 -6.47 -11.70 -14.14
N ALA A 536 -5.49 -12.18 -14.90
CA ALA A 536 -5.68 -13.27 -15.86
C ALA A 536 -6.17 -14.58 -15.23
N ASP A 537 -5.81 -14.86 -13.97
CA ASP A 537 -6.19 -16.10 -13.27
C ASP A 537 -6.71 -15.81 -11.84
N ARG A 538 -6.99 -16.85 -11.05
CA ARG A 538 -7.51 -16.76 -9.68
C ARG A 538 -6.47 -16.23 -8.69
N VAL A 539 -5.19 -16.49 -8.91
CA VAL A 539 -4.09 -15.97 -8.09
C VAL A 539 -3.09 -15.29 -9.01
N ASN A 540 -2.88 -14.00 -8.79
CA ASN A 540 -2.01 -13.14 -9.59
C ASN A 540 -0.99 -12.54 -8.64
N TYR A 541 0.30 -12.76 -8.86
CA TYR A 541 1.33 -12.33 -7.92
C TYR A 541 2.55 -11.77 -8.62
N GLN A 542 3.09 -10.69 -8.08
CA GLN A 542 4.34 -10.11 -8.53
C GLN A 542 5.50 -10.89 -7.92
N VAL A 543 6.47 -11.31 -8.75
CA VAL A 543 7.69 -11.98 -8.28
C VAL A 543 8.79 -10.93 -8.11
N MET A 544 9.08 -10.58 -6.85
CA MET A 544 10.10 -9.57 -6.54
C MET A 544 11.47 -9.98 -7.10
N GLY A 545 12.17 -9.04 -7.72
CA GLY A 545 13.48 -9.27 -8.34
C GLY A 545 13.42 -9.93 -9.71
N ALA A 546 12.25 -10.37 -10.19
CA ALA A 546 12.06 -10.88 -11.54
C ALA A 546 11.41 -9.85 -12.49
N ASP A 547 10.89 -8.72 -11.95
CA ASP A 547 10.14 -7.71 -12.69
C ASP A 547 9.00 -8.29 -13.54
N GLN A 548 8.30 -9.29 -12.98
CA GLN A 548 7.25 -10.04 -13.68
C GLN A 548 6.05 -10.35 -12.79
N TRP A 549 4.88 -10.39 -13.41
CA TRP A 549 3.66 -10.95 -12.85
C TRP A 549 3.49 -12.41 -13.27
N ARG A 550 3.00 -13.23 -12.35
CA ARG A 550 2.63 -14.63 -12.59
C ARG A 550 1.15 -14.81 -12.30
N HIS A 551 0.55 -15.75 -13.00
CA HIS A 551 -0.87 -16.08 -12.92
C HIS A 551 -1.01 -17.58 -12.71
N ALA A 552 -1.80 -17.97 -11.71
CA ALA A 552 -1.98 -19.36 -11.33
C ALA A 552 -3.38 -19.61 -10.76
N PRO A 553 -3.90 -20.85 -10.85
CA PRO A 553 -5.21 -21.19 -10.30
C PRO A 553 -5.20 -21.27 -8.76
N LEU A 554 -4.05 -21.56 -8.16
CA LEU A 554 -3.85 -21.73 -6.72
C LEU A 554 -2.50 -21.13 -6.30
N LEU A 555 -2.47 -20.58 -5.08
CA LEU A 555 -1.24 -20.01 -4.52
C LEU A 555 -0.19 -21.09 -4.21
N GLU A 556 -0.62 -22.20 -3.60
CA GLU A 556 0.22 -23.38 -3.34
C GLU A 556 -0.20 -24.52 -4.26
N ALA A 557 0.59 -24.75 -5.33
CA ALA A 557 0.33 -25.82 -6.28
C ALA A 557 1.03 -27.13 -5.81
N PRO A 558 0.39 -28.31 -5.89
CA PRO A 558 0.97 -29.59 -5.46
C PRO A 558 2.25 -29.98 -6.22
N GLU A 559 2.35 -29.53 -7.47
CA GLU A 559 3.47 -29.76 -8.38
C GLU A 559 4.74 -28.95 -8.06
N ARG A 560 4.71 -28.07 -7.06
CA ARG A 560 5.88 -27.29 -6.63
C ARG A 560 6.69 -28.04 -5.59
N ALA A 561 8.01 -28.12 -5.79
CA ALA A 561 8.91 -28.75 -4.85
C ALA A 561 9.02 -27.92 -3.55
N PRO A 562 8.98 -28.56 -2.38
CA PRO A 562 9.27 -27.88 -1.12
C PRO A 562 10.79 -27.71 -0.95
N LEU A 563 11.24 -26.48 -0.69
CA LEU A 563 12.58 -26.22 -0.16
C LEU A 563 12.51 -26.36 1.36
N ARG A 564 12.91 -27.53 1.86
CA ARG A 564 12.99 -27.81 3.29
C ARG A 564 14.40 -27.58 3.81
N LEU A 565 14.51 -26.82 4.89
CA LEU A 565 15.76 -26.46 5.54
C LEU A 565 15.69 -26.77 7.03
N TYR A 566 16.59 -27.65 7.49
CA TYR A 566 16.74 -28.05 8.89
C TYR A 566 17.66 -27.09 9.63
N LEU A 567 17.35 -26.78 10.88
CA LEU A 567 18.20 -25.96 11.73
C LEU A 567 19.39 -26.79 12.19
N ASP A 568 20.61 -26.38 11.86
CA ASP A 568 21.82 -26.99 12.38
C ASP A 568 21.97 -26.64 13.86
N THR A 569 21.96 -27.68 14.69
CA THR A 569 22.06 -27.58 16.14
C THR A 569 23.40 -28.09 16.69
N SER A 570 24.32 -28.48 15.79
CA SER A 570 25.63 -29.01 16.12
C SER A 570 26.72 -27.91 16.25
N ALA A 571 26.59 -26.84 15.47
CA ALA A 571 27.53 -25.72 15.46
C ALA A 571 27.42 -24.84 16.73
N ARG A 572 28.59 -24.42 17.27
CA ARG A 572 28.68 -23.58 18.48
C ARG A 572 28.89 -22.08 18.21
N GLY A 573 29.03 -21.67 16.94
CA GLY A 573 29.20 -20.27 16.54
C GLY A 573 27.94 -19.69 15.93
N GLU A 574 27.69 -18.40 16.15
CA GLU A 574 26.66 -17.63 15.45
C GLU A 574 27.23 -16.95 14.19
N PRO A 575 26.47 -16.83 13.08
CA PRO A 575 25.14 -17.41 12.88
C PRO A 575 25.19 -18.94 12.73
N HIS A 576 24.10 -19.62 13.13
CA HIS A 576 23.94 -21.05 12.91
C HIS A 576 23.69 -21.36 11.42
N ARG A 577 23.72 -22.65 11.04
CA ARG A 577 23.50 -23.07 9.65
C ARG A 577 22.07 -23.59 9.40
N LEU A 578 21.61 -23.48 8.17
CA LEU A 578 20.48 -24.24 7.63
C LEU A 578 21.01 -25.38 6.74
N LEU A 579 20.50 -26.60 6.93
CA LEU A 579 20.94 -27.81 6.24
C LEU A 579 19.81 -28.41 5.39
N PRO A 580 20.11 -29.08 4.27
CA PRO A 580 19.09 -29.78 3.47
C PRO A 580 18.56 -31.06 4.15
N ALA A 581 19.27 -31.56 5.17
CA ALA A 581 18.90 -32.74 5.95
C ALA A 581 19.17 -32.51 7.45
N PRO A 582 18.53 -33.27 8.37
CA PRO A 582 18.83 -33.19 9.79
C PRO A 582 20.32 -33.43 10.07
N ALA A 583 20.92 -32.65 10.97
CA ALA A 583 22.30 -32.85 11.39
C ALA A 583 22.48 -34.21 12.08
N GLU A 584 23.55 -34.94 11.73
CA GLU A 584 23.95 -36.17 12.40
C GLU A 584 24.76 -35.83 13.66
N GLY A 585 24.15 -35.99 14.85
CA GLY A 585 24.81 -35.76 16.13
C GLY A 585 23.91 -35.18 17.23
N GLY A 586 24.37 -35.25 18.48
CA GLY A 586 23.69 -34.68 19.65
C GLY A 586 24.10 -33.22 19.90
N GLY A 587 23.24 -32.27 19.56
CA GLY A 587 23.46 -30.84 19.78
C GLY A 587 22.15 -30.09 20.05
N ASN A 588 22.24 -28.84 20.52
CA ASN A 588 21.09 -27.94 20.59
C ASN A 588 21.53 -26.50 20.35
N ALA A 589 20.74 -25.76 19.57
CA ALA A 589 20.81 -24.30 19.50
C ALA A 589 19.96 -23.72 20.63
N ARG A 590 20.41 -22.67 21.32
CA ARG A 590 19.73 -22.14 22.51
C ARG A 590 19.58 -20.63 22.43
N LEU A 591 18.38 -20.15 22.72
CA LEU A 591 18.08 -18.74 22.96
C LEU A 591 17.63 -18.55 24.41
N SER A 592 18.10 -17.49 25.05
CA SER A 592 17.75 -17.13 26.43
C SER A 592 17.40 -15.64 26.47
N VAL A 593 16.17 -15.31 26.82
CA VAL A 593 15.69 -13.93 26.87
C VAL A 593 15.18 -13.62 28.27
N ASP A 594 15.75 -12.60 28.88
CA ASP A 594 15.22 -12.03 30.12
C ASP A 594 14.04 -11.11 29.77
N LEU A 595 12.82 -11.57 30.06
CA LEU A 595 11.59 -10.80 29.82
C LEU A 595 11.34 -9.74 30.90
N ALA A 596 12.07 -9.77 32.03
CA ALA A 596 11.99 -8.73 33.07
C ALA A 596 12.85 -7.50 32.73
N ASP A 597 13.92 -7.68 31.96
CA ASP A 597 14.75 -6.57 31.50
C ASP A 597 13.98 -5.67 30.52
N ARG A 598 13.73 -4.41 30.87
CA ARG A 598 13.01 -3.44 30.02
C ARG A 598 13.91 -2.36 29.41
N ARG A 599 15.24 -2.48 29.52
CA ARG A 599 16.20 -1.49 28.99
C ARG A 599 16.10 -1.32 27.47
N ASP A 600 15.59 -2.34 26.79
CA ASP A 600 15.41 -2.41 25.35
C ASP A 600 14.19 -1.62 24.82
N VAL A 601 13.43 -0.95 25.70
CA VAL A 601 12.25 -0.13 25.35
C VAL A 601 12.53 1.00 24.35
N ARG A 602 13.74 1.58 24.37
CA ARG A 602 14.14 2.65 23.43
C ARG A 602 14.76 2.12 22.15
N THR A 603 15.03 0.81 22.06
CA THR A 603 15.58 0.21 20.85
C THR A 603 14.46 0.11 19.81
N PRO A 604 14.54 0.85 18.69
CA PRO A 604 13.52 0.79 17.66
C PRO A 604 13.44 -0.63 17.10
N TRP A 605 12.23 -1.05 16.70
CA TRP A 605 12.10 -2.28 15.94
C TRP A 605 12.50 -2.00 14.49
N PRO A 606 13.33 -2.85 13.87
CA PRO A 606 13.71 -2.67 12.48
C PRO A 606 12.47 -2.68 11.59
N ASP A 607 12.39 -1.65 10.75
CA ASP A 607 11.31 -1.48 9.78
C ASP A 607 11.83 -1.42 8.34
N ALA A 608 13.14 -1.53 8.13
CA ALA A 608 13.71 -1.55 6.79
C ALA A 608 13.40 -2.88 6.09
N LEU A 609 13.08 -2.83 4.80
CA LEU A 609 13.01 -4.03 3.96
C LEU A 609 14.38 -4.46 3.45
N ARG A 610 15.33 -3.53 3.37
CA ARG A 610 16.72 -3.79 2.97
C ARG A 610 17.68 -3.24 4.01
N MET A 611 18.65 -4.05 4.44
CA MET A 611 19.56 -3.72 5.53
C MET A 611 20.91 -4.45 5.41
N LYS A 612 21.98 -3.83 5.95
CA LYS A 612 23.32 -4.44 6.01
C LYS A 612 23.50 -5.41 7.18
N GLN A 613 22.78 -5.17 8.28
CA GLN A 613 22.89 -5.95 9.50
C GLN A 613 21.51 -6.47 9.89
N LEU A 614 21.44 -7.77 10.11
CA LEU A 614 20.21 -8.41 10.56
C LEU A 614 19.87 -8.00 11.98
N PRO A 615 18.58 -7.92 12.32
CA PRO A 615 18.18 -7.70 13.69
C PRO A 615 18.50 -8.93 14.55
N ALA A 616 19.40 -8.76 15.51
CA ALA A 616 19.81 -9.80 16.46
C ALA A 616 19.10 -9.72 17.82
N ARG A 617 18.15 -8.79 17.99
CA ARG A 617 17.51 -8.54 19.29
C ARG A 617 16.59 -9.70 19.68
N ASN A 618 16.92 -10.36 20.79
CA ASN A 618 16.14 -11.47 21.36
C ASN A 618 15.90 -12.59 20.34
N SER A 619 16.89 -12.86 19.48
CA SER A 619 16.76 -13.80 18.36
C SER A 619 18.02 -14.59 18.12
N ILE A 620 17.86 -15.69 17.38
CA ILE A 620 18.91 -16.56 16.85
C ILE A 620 18.73 -16.66 15.33
N SER A 621 19.84 -16.65 14.58
CA SER A 621 19.82 -16.69 13.12
C SER A 621 20.43 -17.99 12.58
N PHE A 622 19.84 -18.49 11.49
CA PHE A 622 20.28 -19.67 10.76
C PHE A 622 20.44 -19.31 9.28
N VAL A 623 21.62 -19.56 8.74
CA VAL A 623 22.03 -19.17 7.39
C VAL A 623 22.24 -20.41 6.53
N GLY A 624 21.60 -20.45 5.38
CA GLY A 624 21.77 -21.52 4.40
C GLY A 624 23.10 -21.44 3.64
N ASP A 625 23.40 -22.53 2.94
CA ASP A 625 24.43 -22.52 1.92
C ASP A 625 24.00 -21.61 0.76
N PRO A 626 24.96 -21.03 0.01
CA PRO A 626 24.64 -20.25 -1.18
C PRO A 626 23.83 -21.08 -2.17
N LEU A 627 22.78 -20.47 -2.72
CA LEU A 627 21.97 -21.10 -3.75
C LEU A 627 22.83 -21.33 -5.00
N PRO A 628 22.83 -22.55 -5.57
CA PRO A 628 23.66 -22.86 -6.74
C PRO A 628 23.17 -22.15 -8.01
N GLU A 629 21.87 -21.85 -8.07
CA GLU A 629 21.21 -21.18 -9.20
C GLU A 629 20.12 -20.22 -8.71
N GLY A 630 19.64 -19.37 -9.61
CA GLY A 630 18.56 -18.44 -9.29
C GLY A 630 17.27 -19.19 -8.97
N THR A 631 16.75 -19.02 -7.76
CA THR A 631 15.62 -19.81 -7.22
C THR A 631 14.42 -18.91 -6.96
N GLU A 632 13.29 -19.19 -7.60
CA GLU A 632 12.02 -18.55 -7.22
C GLU A 632 11.44 -19.24 -5.97
N ILE A 633 11.02 -18.45 -4.98
CA ILE A 633 10.23 -18.93 -3.84
C ILE A 633 8.84 -18.27 -3.86
N ILE A 634 7.83 -19.00 -3.42
CA ILE A 634 6.45 -18.52 -3.36
C ILE A 634 5.67 -19.18 -2.21
N GLY A 635 4.80 -18.40 -1.58
CA GLY A 635 3.80 -18.89 -0.65
C GLY A 635 4.13 -18.57 0.80
N SER A 636 3.57 -19.37 1.70
CA SER A 636 3.73 -19.21 3.15
C SER A 636 4.86 -20.09 3.69
N LEU A 637 5.64 -19.56 4.64
CA LEU A 637 6.60 -20.36 5.39
C LEU A 637 5.86 -21.28 6.37
N ARG A 638 6.23 -22.55 6.42
CA ARG A 638 5.73 -23.52 7.41
C ARG A 638 6.88 -24.30 8.03
N GLY A 639 6.65 -24.97 9.13
CA GLY A 639 7.73 -25.72 9.78
C GLY A 639 7.29 -26.51 10.99
N VAL A 640 8.27 -27.21 11.55
CA VAL A 640 8.17 -27.88 12.84
C VAL A 640 9.36 -27.46 13.67
N PHE A 641 9.11 -26.95 14.87
CA PHE A 641 10.14 -26.75 15.88
C PHE A 641 10.16 -27.96 16.82
N ASP A 642 11.29 -28.68 16.83
CA ASP A 642 11.59 -29.68 17.84
C ASP A 642 12.35 -28.99 18.97
N ILE A 643 11.63 -28.70 20.06
CA ILE A 643 12.11 -27.80 21.10
C ILE A 643 12.00 -28.38 22.50
N THR A 644 12.88 -27.90 23.39
CA THR A 644 12.70 -28.00 24.84
C THR A 644 12.58 -26.58 25.42
N PRO A 645 11.35 -26.10 25.70
CA PRO A 645 11.14 -24.80 26.34
C PRO A 645 11.38 -24.90 27.86
N SER A 646 11.86 -23.83 28.50
CA SER A 646 12.02 -23.79 29.96
C SER A 646 10.76 -23.35 30.70
N ARG A 647 9.68 -23.04 29.96
CA ARG A 647 8.43 -22.44 30.43
C ARG A 647 7.25 -23.13 29.76
N GLN A 648 6.04 -22.88 30.25
CA GLN A 648 4.81 -23.53 29.77
C GLN A 648 4.21 -22.87 28.53
N ASP A 649 4.73 -21.72 28.13
CA ASP A 649 4.35 -21.03 26.90
C ASP A 649 5.49 -20.12 26.44
N VAL A 650 5.47 -19.76 25.14
CA VAL A 650 6.45 -18.89 24.49
C VAL A 650 5.77 -18.20 23.31
N ASP A 651 5.94 -16.88 23.17
CA ASP A 651 5.61 -16.17 21.94
C ASP A 651 6.86 -16.17 21.02
N PHE A 652 6.79 -16.87 19.88
CA PHE A 652 7.85 -16.90 18.88
C PHE A 652 7.67 -15.78 17.86
N SER A 653 8.77 -15.28 17.30
CA SER A 653 8.80 -14.41 16.12
C SER A 653 9.62 -15.10 15.03
N VAL A 654 9.11 -15.17 13.81
CA VAL A 654 9.79 -15.83 12.68
C VAL A 654 9.86 -14.88 11.49
N SER A 655 11.07 -14.69 10.97
CA SER A 655 11.35 -13.85 9.80
C SER A 655 12.28 -14.57 8.84
N LEU A 656 12.12 -14.30 7.55
CA LEU A 656 12.95 -14.85 6.48
C LEU A 656 13.56 -13.73 5.64
N TYR A 657 14.85 -13.84 5.35
CA TYR A 657 15.62 -12.89 4.57
C TYR A 657 16.35 -13.60 3.43
N GLU A 658 16.55 -12.88 2.32
CA GLU A 658 17.62 -13.14 1.37
C GLU A 658 18.85 -12.38 1.81
N GLN A 659 19.97 -13.04 2.00
CA GLN A 659 21.28 -12.39 2.06
C GLN A 659 21.95 -12.54 0.69
N THR A 660 22.18 -11.42 0.00
CA THR A 660 22.82 -11.42 -1.31
C THR A 660 24.30 -11.80 -1.21
N ALA A 661 24.93 -12.12 -2.34
CA ALA A 661 26.38 -12.35 -2.40
C ALA A 661 27.21 -11.14 -1.92
N SER A 662 26.65 -9.92 -1.98
CA SER A 662 27.29 -8.70 -1.46
C SER A 662 27.08 -8.50 0.05
N GLY A 663 26.33 -9.38 0.72
CA GLY A 663 26.04 -9.32 2.15
C GLY A 663 24.83 -8.46 2.56
N GLU A 664 24.15 -7.83 1.60
CA GLU A 664 22.90 -7.08 1.85
C GLU A 664 21.77 -8.06 2.19
N CYS A 665 20.95 -7.73 3.17
CA CYS A 665 19.81 -8.54 3.61
C CYS A 665 18.50 -7.90 3.18
N GLN A 666 17.72 -8.61 2.39
CA GLN A 666 16.37 -8.25 1.96
C GLN A 666 15.35 -9.06 2.75
N LEU A 667 14.43 -8.39 3.44
CA LEU A 667 13.28 -9.02 4.10
C LEU A 667 12.33 -9.58 3.06
N LEU A 668 11.96 -10.84 3.19
CA LEU A 668 11.09 -11.53 2.25
C LEU A 668 9.60 -11.40 2.63
N PHE A 669 9.27 -11.34 3.91
CA PHE A 669 7.96 -10.96 4.44
C PHE A 669 8.10 -10.44 5.88
N ASP A 670 7.15 -9.62 6.35
CA ASP A 670 7.21 -9.04 7.71
C ASP A 670 7.25 -10.12 8.81
N PRO A 671 7.97 -9.90 9.93
CA PRO A 671 8.05 -10.85 11.04
C PRO A 671 6.67 -11.36 11.48
N TYR A 672 6.52 -12.68 11.55
CA TYR A 672 5.31 -13.32 12.03
C TYR A 672 5.48 -13.78 13.47
N ASP A 673 4.73 -13.13 14.36
CA ASP A 673 4.68 -13.49 15.77
C ASP A 673 3.49 -14.40 16.04
N PHE A 674 3.72 -15.48 16.79
CA PHE A 674 2.68 -16.40 17.20
C PHE A 674 2.95 -17.00 18.56
N ARG A 675 1.87 -17.26 19.29
CA ARG A 675 1.91 -17.95 20.57
C ARG A 675 2.03 -19.45 20.39
N ALA A 676 3.06 -20.04 20.96
CA ALA A 676 3.35 -21.47 20.81
C ALA A 676 2.18 -22.35 21.27
N SER A 677 1.50 -21.99 22.37
CA SER A 677 0.33 -22.74 22.84
C SER A 677 -0.88 -22.72 21.89
N TYR A 678 -0.85 -21.91 20.82
CA TYR A 678 -1.86 -21.90 19.75
C TYR A 678 -1.36 -22.38 18.39
N ALA A 679 -0.06 -22.67 18.22
CA ALA A 679 0.55 -22.95 16.92
C ALA A 679 -0.14 -24.09 16.15
N GLY A 680 -0.61 -25.13 16.87
CA GLY A 680 -1.35 -26.23 16.27
C GLY A 680 -2.87 -26.04 16.15
N HIS A 681 -3.48 -25.10 16.91
CA HIS A 681 -4.93 -24.89 16.90
C HIS A 681 -5.35 -23.52 17.47
N ARG A 682 -5.67 -22.54 16.61
CA ARG A 682 -6.05 -21.16 17.02
C ARG A 682 -7.24 -21.03 17.99
N VAL A 683 -8.12 -22.03 18.03
CA VAL A 683 -9.31 -22.03 18.92
C VAL A 683 -9.01 -22.61 20.31
N ARG A 684 -8.06 -23.53 20.42
CA ARG A 684 -7.84 -24.31 21.65
C ARG A 684 -6.39 -24.16 22.09
N ARG A 685 -6.19 -23.41 23.17
CA ARG A 685 -4.88 -23.25 23.79
C ARG A 685 -4.40 -24.58 24.38
N ARG A 686 -3.19 -25.00 24.02
CA ARG A 686 -2.52 -26.18 24.56
C ARG A 686 -1.14 -25.77 25.07
N LEU A 687 -0.98 -25.70 26.39
CA LEU A 687 0.29 -25.31 27.00
C LEU A 687 1.42 -26.28 26.62
N LEU A 688 2.62 -25.73 26.51
CA LEU A 688 3.84 -26.49 26.35
C LEU A 688 4.22 -27.18 27.66
N ARG A 689 4.98 -28.26 27.54
CA ARG A 689 5.57 -28.94 28.70
C ARG A 689 6.96 -28.40 29.00
N ALA A 690 7.09 -27.66 30.09
CA ALA A 690 8.38 -27.06 30.49
C ALA A 690 9.42 -28.15 30.79
N GLY A 691 10.61 -28.03 30.21
CA GLY A 691 11.71 -28.98 30.37
C GLY A 691 11.63 -30.23 29.49
N GLU A 692 10.50 -30.48 28.83
CA GLU A 692 10.30 -31.64 27.96
C GLU A 692 10.52 -31.30 26.47
N ARG A 693 11.17 -32.23 25.74
CA ARG A 693 11.31 -32.14 24.28
C ARG A 693 9.97 -32.43 23.60
N GLN A 694 9.54 -31.55 22.71
CA GLN A 694 8.26 -31.65 22.01
C GLN A 694 8.30 -31.03 20.61
N LEU A 695 7.41 -31.49 19.74
CA LEU A 695 7.26 -30.98 18.37
C LEU A 695 6.16 -29.91 18.31
N LEU A 696 6.46 -28.80 17.66
CA LEU A 696 5.55 -27.67 17.47
C LEU A 696 5.45 -27.34 15.99
N ALA A 697 4.37 -27.79 15.34
CA ALA A 697 4.07 -27.41 13.97
C ALA A 697 3.51 -25.98 13.91
N PHE A 698 3.90 -25.22 12.90
CA PHE A 698 3.39 -23.87 12.67
C PHE A 698 3.29 -23.54 11.17
N THR A 699 2.49 -22.53 10.85
CA THR A 699 2.39 -21.94 9.51
C THR A 699 2.31 -20.43 9.67
N VAL A 700 3.16 -19.73 8.92
CA VAL A 700 3.15 -18.28 8.84
C VAL A 700 1.94 -17.83 8.03
N GLU A 701 1.15 -16.94 8.59
CA GLU A 701 -0.05 -16.38 7.95
C GLU A 701 0.28 -15.18 7.05
N ARG A 702 1.43 -15.26 6.37
CA ARG A 702 1.95 -14.29 5.41
C ARG A 702 2.39 -15.01 4.15
N VAL A 703 2.49 -14.29 3.04
CA VAL A 703 3.00 -14.82 1.77
C VAL A 703 4.05 -13.91 1.17
N THR A 704 4.93 -14.51 0.38
CA THR A 704 5.87 -13.78 -0.46
C THR A 704 6.01 -14.46 -1.81
N ALA A 705 6.50 -13.73 -2.80
CA ALA A 705 7.02 -14.31 -4.03
C ALA A 705 8.23 -13.50 -4.49
N CYS A 706 9.38 -14.17 -4.63
CA CYS A 706 10.61 -13.52 -5.08
C CYS A 706 11.53 -14.48 -5.82
N ARG A 707 12.37 -13.92 -6.69
CA ARG A 707 13.47 -14.63 -7.33
C ARG A 707 14.77 -14.31 -6.61
N LEU A 708 15.31 -15.29 -5.91
CA LEU A 708 16.60 -15.22 -5.23
C LEU A 708 17.71 -15.40 -6.24
N ALA A 709 18.77 -14.59 -6.18
CA ALA A 709 19.90 -14.70 -7.09
C ALA A 709 20.77 -15.94 -6.78
N ALA A 710 21.48 -16.45 -7.80
CA ALA A 710 22.53 -17.44 -7.56
C ALA A 710 23.61 -16.85 -6.64
N GLY A 711 24.09 -17.63 -5.68
CA GLY A 711 25.00 -17.19 -4.64
C GLY A 711 24.34 -16.48 -3.45
N SER A 712 23.06 -16.11 -3.53
CA SER A 712 22.29 -15.64 -2.37
C SER A 712 22.08 -16.76 -1.36
N ARG A 713 21.86 -16.41 -0.09
CA ARG A 713 21.58 -17.33 1.01
C ARG A 713 20.22 -17.02 1.61
N LEU A 714 19.49 -18.04 2.03
CA LEU A 714 18.34 -17.85 2.89
C LEU A 714 18.79 -17.69 4.34
N VAL A 715 18.27 -16.68 5.02
CA VAL A 715 18.53 -16.45 6.45
C VAL A 715 17.22 -16.48 7.21
N LEU A 716 17.06 -17.47 8.07
CA LEU A 716 15.96 -17.60 9.01
C LEU A 716 16.35 -16.92 10.32
N VAL A 717 15.52 -16.01 10.82
CA VAL A 717 15.66 -15.42 12.15
C VAL A 717 14.50 -15.89 13.01
N VAL A 718 14.81 -16.53 14.13
CA VAL A 718 13.83 -16.98 15.12
C VAL A 718 14.04 -16.21 16.41
N GLY A 719 13.01 -15.52 16.88
CA GLY A 719 13.04 -14.70 18.09
C GLY A 719 12.04 -15.12 19.15
N ILE A 720 12.23 -14.60 20.35
CA ILE A 720 11.21 -14.55 21.39
C ILE A 720 10.63 -13.15 21.40
N ASN A 721 9.31 -13.06 21.28
CA ASN A 721 8.60 -11.78 21.26
C ASN A 721 8.83 -11.02 22.57
N LYS A 722 9.42 -9.83 22.46
CA LYS A 722 9.65 -8.89 23.57
C LYS A 722 9.59 -7.46 23.04
N ARG A 723 8.38 -7.00 22.72
CA ARG A 723 8.12 -5.69 22.10
C ARG A 723 7.13 -4.84 22.91
N PRO A 724 7.28 -3.50 22.88
CA PRO A 724 6.41 -2.59 23.64
C PRO A 724 5.01 -2.41 23.03
N ASP A 725 4.79 -2.79 21.76
CA ASP A 725 3.57 -2.52 20.99
C ASP A 725 2.52 -3.65 21.06
N ARG A 726 2.68 -4.63 21.96
CA ARG A 726 1.85 -5.84 22.01
C ARG A 726 1.94 -6.57 23.34
N GLN A 727 1.00 -7.48 23.56
CA GLN A 727 1.02 -8.41 24.69
C GLN A 727 2.34 -9.21 24.78
N ILE A 728 2.84 -9.40 26.00
CA ILE A 728 4.00 -10.24 26.32
C ILE A 728 3.55 -11.49 27.08
N ASP A 729 3.90 -12.67 26.58
CA ASP A 729 3.83 -13.93 27.29
C ASP A 729 5.09 -14.15 28.14
N TYR A 730 4.94 -14.23 29.45
CA TYR A 730 6.02 -14.50 30.41
C TYR A 730 6.23 -16.00 30.69
N GLY A 731 5.44 -16.85 30.03
CA GLY A 731 5.58 -18.30 30.02
C GLY A 731 5.08 -18.99 31.29
N SER A 732 4.20 -18.33 32.06
CA SER A 732 3.69 -18.87 33.34
C SER A 732 2.59 -19.92 33.15
N GLY A 733 1.99 -19.97 31.96
CA GLY A 733 0.83 -20.83 31.65
C GLY A 733 -0.52 -20.23 32.04
N LYS A 734 -0.55 -19.11 32.77
CA LYS A 734 -1.78 -18.37 33.10
C LYS A 734 -2.40 -17.76 31.85
N ASP A 735 -3.60 -17.20 31.97
CA ASP A 735 -4.10 -16.25 30.99
C ASP A 735 -3.10 -15.09 30.85
N VAL A 736 -2.57 -14.90 29.64
CA VAL A 736 -1.53 -13.91 29.36
C VAL A 736 -2.01 -12.49 29.63
N ASN A 737 -3.33 -12.24 29.57
CA ASN A 737 -3.87 -10.93 29.97
C ASN A 737 -3.63 -10.61 31.44
N SER A 738 -3.50 -11.64 32.28
CA SER A 738 -3.32 -11.56 33.73
C SER A 738 -1.87 -11.65 34.17
N GLU A 739 -0.95 -12.02 33.27
CA GLU A 739 0.47 -12.10 33.59
C GLU A 739 1.10 -10.71 33.76
N THR A 740 2.17 -10.66 34.55
CA THR A 740 2.94 -9.45 34.86
C THR A 740 4.44 -9.75 34.81
N VAL A 741 5.28 -8.72 34.96
CA VAL A 741 6.74 -8.92 34.96
C VAL A 741 7.19 -9.83 36.11
N THR A 742 6.38 -9.97 37.17
CA THR A 742 6.67 -10.86 38.31
C THR A 742 6.61 -12.34 37.95
N ASP A 743 5.96 -12.70 36.84
CA ASP A 743 5.93 -14.06 36.31
C ASP A 743 7.26 -14.41 35.58
N ALA A 744 8.02 -13.37 35.19
CA ALA A 744 9.32 -13.45 34.52
C ALA A 744 10.50 -13.75 35.47
N LYS A 745 10.28 -14.53 36.54
CA LYS A 745 11.28 -14.78 37.61
C LYS A 745 12.67 -15.24 37.13
N TRP A 746 12.70 -15.95 36.01
CA TRP A 746 13.91 -16.48 35.36
C TRP A 746 13.85 -16.23 33.85
N PRO A 747 14.99 -16.07 33.16
CA PRO A 747 15.01 -15.94 31.71
C PRO A 747 14.25 -17.08 31.02
N LEU A 748 13.46 -16.74 30.02
CA LEU A 748 12.77 -17.69 29.16
C LEU A 748 13.78 -18.28 28.18
N ARG A 749 13.88 -19.61 28.16
CA ARG A 749 14.88 -20.34 27.38
C ARG A 749 14.21 -21.35 26.47
N VAL A 750 14.69 -21.42 25.24
CA VAL A 750 14.28 -22.45 24.28
C VAL A 750 15.52 -23.10 23.72
N ARG A 751 15.52 -24.43 23.67
CA ARG A 751 16.52 -25.24 22.97
C ARG A 751 15.87 -25.84 21.74
N TRP A 752 16.44 -25.63 20.56
CA TRP A 752 16.06 -26.31 19.32
C TRP A 752 16.94 -27.53 19.11
N HIS A 753 16.34 -28.59 18.58
CA HIS A 753 16.98 -29.87 18.25
C HIS A 753 16.97 -30.12 16.74
N ALA A 754 17.81 -31.06 16.29
CA ALA A 754 18.10 -31.35 14.88
C ALA A 754 16.88 -31.68 13.98
N ARG A 755 15.72 -32.04 14.53
CA ARG A 755 14.48 -32.25 13.75
C ARG A 755 13.71 -30.96 13.46
N SER A 756 14.18 -29.82 13.95
CA SER A 756 13.57 -28.52 13.66
C SER A 756 13.82 -28.16 12.20
N TYR A 757 12.77 -27.78 11.47
CA TYR A 757 12.88 -27.37 10.08
C TYR A 757 11.86 -26.29 9.72
N VAL A 758 12.18 -25.57 8.65
CA VAL A 758 11.26 -24.70 7.93
C VAL A 758 11.18 -25.14 6.47
N GLU A 759 10.08 -24.80 5.82
CA GLU A 759 9.78 -25.19 4.45
C GLU A 759 8.99 -24.07 3.75
N ILE A 760 9.38 -23.78 2.51
CA ILE A 760 8.68 -22.86 1.59
C ILE A 760 8.66 -23.50 0.19
N GLN A 761 7.65 -23.19 -0.63
CA GLN A 761 7.61 -23.75 -1.98
C GLN A 761 8.58 -23.01 -2.91
N THR A 762 9.21 -23.75 -3.81
CA THR A 762 9.96 -23.18 -4.93
C THR A 762 9.06 -23.05 -6.17
N GLY A 763 9.36 -22.07 -7.02
CA GLY A 763 8.79 -21.99 -8.37
C GLY A 763 9.23 -23.17 -9.24
N LYS A 764 8.59 -23.35 -10.40
CA LYS A 764 9.12 -24.25 -11.43
C LYS A 764 10.41 -23.62 -11.96
N SER A 765 11.52 -24.35 -11.94
CA SER A 765 12.71 -23.95 -12.69
C SER A 765 12.31 -23.86 -14.16
N SER A 766 12.31 -22.65 -14.71
CA SER A 766 12.01 -22.37 -16.12
C SER A 766 13.18 -22.76 -17.02
#